data_AF-A0A5S3PKE3-F1
#
_entry.id   AF-A0A5S3PKE3-F1
#
_cell.length_a   1.000
_cell.length_b   1.000
_cell.length_c   1.000
_cell.angle_alpha   90.00
_cell.angle_beta   90.00
_cell.angle_gamma   90.00
#
_symmetry.space_group_name_H-M   'P 1'
#
loop_
_entity.id
_entity.type
_entity.pdbx_description
1 polymer ?
#
loop_
_entity_poly.entity_id
_entity_poly.type
_entity_poly.pdbx_seq_one_letter_code
_entity_poly.pdbx_strand_id
1 'polypeptide(L)'
;MRIDLHIGLDHAGADRLQSVLAEKRDQLIGKGVLYARSPGNKNHTRLFMSVTDVDHVDPLRFNRGYITADKQQVLRDTVLADLTREVAQHRPDVLILSCAQLATSLWRVSELERLRDLLAPLSSDIRIIAHLDEPAALLIRHYAEQINEGRGEPLDREVALCAQDDWWAAAVAGMPRIDPPAGVFEENQGAPFWLDYPGLAAHWESVFGEGRVHLRGYDADFFGSAEVTGEIRAAFDIGDTIGKASPAPAPPPASAAALARGRRLNALILKVLANGQRILPRQIWRSFINEIKIEGDAIDAASLSVISERFAAPNAALAARHPGLAAATFTVPRAGGVWAEADPKFGFRASQYLLGFMWRINQATAEEMKTKSQDLSQLEGAIPGARPDTPPKAAVTNGLSEAARAIMPPLAVQNFEKLRNSSFAPHNKLGAVDEEQLAAAYTPAAPRSLADGSTGNVIVGCMKNEAPYIVEWIAYHRAIGVDSFLIYTNGCEDGTSELLDRLQEMGVLQHRNNDGWKGNSPQQYALNQSLKEPVIKNADWIIHIDVDEFMNIRTGNGTLDDFFAACPDATNVAMTWRLFGHNGVTDLKDDLVIDQFDACAPKYCPKPHTVWGFKTMFKNIGAYEKISCHRPNKLDEALRDRVKWVNGSGQDMTREAAEKGWRSSKKSIGYDLLQLNHYALRSAESFLIKRQRGRALHVDRSIGINYWIRMDWSDFRDITIKRNIPRVRAEYDRLMRDETLRQWHDTGLAWHKAKALELHANPEFKDLYDQALKVKLTETERVAYALALDMES
;
A
#
# COMPACT_ATOMS: atom_id res chain seq x y z
N MET A 1 28.88 16.27 2.15
CA MET A 1 27.51 16.10 1.63
C MET A 1 26.70 17.35 1.98
N ARG A 2 26.03 17.96 0.99
CA ARG A 2 25.08 19.06 1.20
C ARG A 2 23.69 18.49 1.47
N ILE A 3 22.90 19.11 2.34
CA ILE A 3 21.48 18.76 2.55
C ILE A 3 20.62 19.84 1.88
N ASP A 4 19.83 19.44 0.90
CA ASP A 4 18.80 20.29 0.31
C ASP A 4 17.45 19.97 0.98
N LEU A 5 17.05 20.84 1.91
CA LEU A 5 15.80 20.75 2.63
C LEU A 5 14.71 21.54 1.90
N HIS A 6 13.90 20.83 1.12
CA HIS A 6 12.74 21.38 0.44
C HIS A 6 11.54 21.43 1.40
N ILE A 7 11.31 22.61 1.97
CA ILE A 7 10.24 22.91 2.93
C ILE A 7 8.92 23.28 2.25
N GLY A 8 8.88 23.24 0.92
CA GLY A 8 7.94 23.95 0.04
C GLY A 8 6.48 23.91 0.45
N LEU A 9 5.72 24.92 0.03
CA LEU A 9 4.35 25.11 0.45
C LEU A 9 3.41 24.10 -0.23
N ASP A 10 2.49 23.52 0.55
CA ASP A 10 1.41 22.71 -0.01
C ASP A 10 0.64 23.55 -1.04
N HIS A 11 0.28 22.91 -2.17
CA HIS A 11 -0.34 23.56 -3.33
C HIS A 11 0.52 24.60 -4.10
N ALA A 12 1.83 24.64 -3.86
CA ALA A 12 2.82 25.33 -4.70
C ALA A 12 3.82 24.32 -5.33
N GLY A 13 3.31 23.17 -5.79
CA GLY A 13 4.11 22.18 -6.53
C GLY A 13 4.86 21.14 -5.70
N ALA A 14 4.82 21.20 -4.36
CA ALA A 14 5.56 20.29 -3.49
C ALA A 14 5.25 18.80 -3.74
N ASP A 15 3.98 18.41 -3.76
CA ASP A 15 3.55 17.02 -4.03
C ASP A 15 4.02 16.52 -5.40
N ARG A 16 4.01 17.42 -6.40
CA ARG A 16 4.47 17.10 -7.76
C ARG A 16 5.97 16.84 -7.79
N LEU A 17 6.78 17.71 -7.19
CA LEU A 17 8.23 17.53 -7.11
C LEU A 17 8.58 16.26 -6.33
N GLN A 18 7.93 16.01 -5.18
CA GLN A 18 8.13 14.81 -4.37
C GLN A 18 7.79 13.53 -5.15
N SER A 19 6.71 13.53 -5.92
CA SER A 19 6.32 12.39 -6.75
C SER A 19 7.34 12.09 -7.84
N VAL A 20 7.88 13.11 -8.51
CA VAL A 20 8.90 12.93 -9.56
C VAL A 20 10.25 12.54 -8.96
N LEU A 21 10.67 13.16 -7.84
CA LEU A 21 11.87 12.78 -7.10
C LEU A 21 11.83 11.30 -6.66
N ALA A 22 10.66 10.84 -6.17
CA ALA A 22 10.47 9.44 -5.79
C ALA A 22 10.55 8.49 -7.00
N GLU A 23 9.97 8.87 -8.15
CA GLU A 23 10.04 8.12 -9.40
C GLU A 23 11.48 8.02 -9.93
N LYS A 24 12.25 9.10 -9.82
CA LYS A 24 13.63 9.19 -10.34
C LYS A 24 14.71 8.78 -9.33
N ARG A 25 14.33 8.26 -8.16
CA ARG A 25 15.25 7.99 -7.04
C ARG A 25 16.50 7.19 -7.44
N ASP A 26 16.33 6.09 -8.18
CA ASP A 26 17.47 5.24 -8.57
C ASP A 26 18.39 5.94 -9.58
N GLN A 27 17.83 6.77 -10.45
CA GLN A 27 18.61 7.59 -11.39
C GLN A 27 19.40 8.69 -10.67
N LEU A 28 18.81 9.28 -9.61
CA LEU A 28 19.45 10.29 -8.78
C LEU A 28 20.61 9.70 -7.98
N ILE A 29 20.46 8.50 -7.42
CA ILE A 29 21.52 7.81 -6.66
C ILE A 29 22.76 7.62 -7.54
N GLY A 30 22.59 7.21 -8.80
CA GLY A 30 23.70 7.07 -9.75
C GLY A 30 24.42 8.38 -10.10
N LYS A 31 23.90 9.53 -9.65
CA LYS A 31 24.41 10.89 -9.88
C LYS A 31 24.89 11.55 -8.58
N GLY A 32 25.07 10.78 -7.51
CA GLY A 32 25.48 11.30 -6.20
C GLY A 32 24.37 12.04 -5.44
N VAL A 33 23.10 11.95 -5.88
CA VAL A 33 21.96 12.61 -5.24
C VAL A 33 21.06 11.57 -4.57
N LEU A 34 20.94 11.64 -3.25
CA LEU A 34 20.04 10.80 -2.49
C LEU A 34 18.75 11.55 -2.18
N TYR A 35 17.64 11.12 -2.76
CA TYR A 35 16.32 11.46 -2.24
C TYR A 35 15.87 10.39 -1.25
N ALA A 36 15.92 10.72 0.04
CA ALA A 36 15.75 9.74 1.12
C ALA A 36 14.42 8.97 1.02
N ARG A 37 14.41 7.76 1.57
CA ARG A 37 13.20 6.94 1.70
C ARG A 37 12.78 6.78 3.15
N SER A 38 13.73 6.75 4.08
CA SER A 38 13.48 6.44 5.49
C SER A 38 12.48 7.37 6.20
N PRO A 39 12.46 8.70 6.00
CA PRO A 39 11.48 9.57 6.66
C PRO A 39 10.10 9.58 5.98
N GLY A 40 9.96 8.86 4.86
CA GLY A 40 8.75 8.76 4.05
C GLY A 40 9.09 8.56 2.58
N ASN A 41 8.34 7.72 1.85
CA ASN A 41 8.67 7.38 0.46
C ASN A 41 8.51 8.55 -0.54
N LYS A 42 7.64 9.52 -0.26
CA LYS A 42 7.46 10.73 -1.07
C LYS A 42 7.57 11.96 -0.16
N ASN A 43 6.51 12.27 0.56
CA ASN A 43 6.54 13.33 1.57
C ASN A 43 7.20 12.79 2.86
N HIS A 44 8.27 13.45 3.31
CA HIS A 44 9.08 13.07 4.48
C HIS A 44 8.40 13.43 5.81
N THR A 45 7.11 13.11 5.95
CA THR A 45 6.26 13.45 7.10
C THR A 45 6.81 12.99 8.47
N ARG A 46 7.62 11.93 8.53
CA ARG A 46 8.25 11.50 9.80
C ARG A 46 9.30 12.50 10.28
N LEU A 47 9.93 13.25 9.37
CA LEU A 47 10.83 14.34 9.71
C LEU A 47 10.09 15.48 10.41
N PHE A 48 8.93 15.88 9.90
CA PHE A 48 8.11 16.92 10.53
C PHE A 48 7.60 16.50 11.92
N MET A 49 6.97 15.33 12.03
CA MET A 49 6.41 14.85 13.30
C MET A 49 7.46 14.67 14.42
N SER A 50 8.74 14.49 14.05
CA SER A 50 9.83 14.29 15.02
C SER A 50 10.45 15.58 15.55
N VAL A 51 10.13 16.73 14.95
CA VAL A 51 10.77 18.02 15.27
C VAL A 51 9.83 19.05 15.89
N THR A 52 8.51 18.91 15.74
CA THR A 52 7.54 19.79 16.40
C THR A 52 7.75 19.81 17.92
N ASP A 53 7.34 20.88 18.58
CA ASP A 53 7.40 20.97 20.04
C ASP A 53 6.43 19.97 20.68
N VAL A 54 6.67 19.63 21.95
CA VAL A 54 5.89 18.60 22.65
C VAL A 54 4.41 18.98 22.72
N ASP A 55 4.13 20.26 22.99
CA ASP A 55 2.79 20.85 23.07
C ASP A 55 2.17 21.16 21.70
N HIS A 56 2.97 21.18 20.63
CA HIS A 56 2.50 21.32 19.26
C HIS A 56 2.06 19.96 18.68
N VAL A 57 0.93 19.45 19.18
CA VAL A 57 0.34 18.19 18.68
C VAL A 57 -0.46 18.46 17.41
N ASP A 58 0.18 18.28 16.25
CA ASP A 58 -0.42 18.48 14.93
C ASP A 58 -1.36 17.33 14.49
N PRO A 59 -2.17 17.51 13.42
CA PRO A 59 -3.07 16.48 12.92
C PRO A 59 -2.38 15.15 12.57
N LEU A 60 -1.17 15.15 12.02
CA LEU A 60 -0.43 13.93 11.67
C LEU A 60 0.04 13.20 12.93
N ARG A 61 0.64 13.90 13.91
CA ARG A 61 1.02 13.29 15.20
C ARG A 61 -0.18 12.68 15.91
N PHE A 62 -1.30 13.39 15.96
CA PHE A 62 -2.52 12.89 16.57
C PHE A 62 -3.07 11.63 15.88
N ASN A 63 -3.14 11.65 14.54
CA ASN A 63 -3.69 10.54 13.78
C ASN A 63 -2.76 9.33 13.70
N ARG A 64 -1.43 9.52 13.79
CA ARG A 64 -0.43 8.45 13.77
C ARG A 64 0.00 7.96 15.15
N GLY A 65 -0.55 8.53 16.22
CA GLY A 65 -0.32 8.07 17.59
C GLY A 65 1.00 8.51 18.21
N TYR A 66 1.60 9.60 17.72
CA TYR A 66 2.81 10.23 18.27
C TYR A 66 2.47 11.44 19.15
N ILE A 67 1.39 11.31 19.93
CA ILE A 67 0.82 12.38 20.75
C ILE A 67 1.77 12.74 21.90
N THR A 68 2.29 11.72 22.60
CA THR A 68 3.10 11.91 23.81
C THR A 68 4.56 12.22 23.47
N ALA A 69 5.24 12.93 24.38
CA ALA A 69 6.65 13.28 24.24
C ALA A 69 7.54 12.04 24.03
N ASP A 70 7.32 10.97 24.79
CA ASP A 70 8.11 9.74 24.69
C ASP A 70 7.99 9.09 23.31
N LYS A 71 6.76 8.98 22.79
CA LYS A 71 6.53 8.40 21.45
C LYS A 71 7.17 9.25 20.37
N GLN A 72 7.11 10.58 20.52
CA GLN A 72 7.76 11.50 19.59
C GLN A 72 9.29 11.39 19.66
N GLN A 73 9.87 11.26 20.85
CA GLN A 73 11.31 11.10 21.03
C GLN A 73 11.80 9.81 20.37
N VAL A 74 11.09 8.69 20.57
CA VAL A 74 11.40 7.42 19.87
C VAL A 74 11.35 7.59 18.35
N LEU A 75 10.35 8.32 17.83
CA LEU A 75 10.27 8.62 16.39
C LEU A 75 11.48 9.44 15.93
N ARG A 76 11.88 10.45 16.69
CA ARG A 76 13.05 11.30 16.42
C ARG A 76 14.33 10.49 16.31
N ASP A 77 14.59 9.64 17.31
CA ASP A 77 15.78 8.79 17.34
C ASP A 77 15.79 7.79 16.16
N THR A 78 14.61 7.23 15.84
CA THR A 78 14.46 6.31 14.70
C THR A 78 14.75 7.01 13.38
N VAL A 79 14.19 8.20 13.15
CA VAL A 79 14.41 8.97 11.92
C VAL A 79 15.89 9.30 11.73
N LEU A 80 16.59 9.70 12.80
CA LEU A 80 18.02 9.97 12.75
C LEU A 80 18.82 8.70 12.42
N ALA A 81 18.54 7.59 13.11
CA ALA A 81 19.24 6.33 12.90
C ALA A 81 19.05 5.81 11.45
N ASP A 82 17.81 5.88 10.93
CA ASP A 82 17.51 5.43 9.58
C ASP A 82 18.18 6.30 8.52
N LEU A 83 18.13 7.63 8.67
CA LEU A 83 18.80 8.56 7.75
C LEU A 83 20.32 8.37 7.77
N THR A 84 20.91 8.20 8.96
CA THR A 84 22.35 7.97 9.12
C THR A 84 22.79 6.71 8.37
N ARG A 85 22.01 5.64 8.50
CA ARG A 85 22.25 4.38 7.79
C ARG A 85 22.11 4.54 6.27
N GLU A 86 21.06 5.21 5.81
CA GLU A 86 20.81 5.43 4.38
C GLU A 86 21.92 6.28 3.74
N VAL A 87 22.38 7.34 4.42
CA VAL A 87 23.50 8.18 4.00
C VAL A 87 24.80 7.39 4.00
N ALA A 88 25.08 6.59 5.04
CA ALA A 88 26.29 5.77 5.11
C ALA A 88 26.36 4.70 4.00
N GLN A 89 25.20 4.15 3.62
CA GLN A 89 25.06 3.17 2.55
C GLN A 89 25.35 3.76 1.17
N HIS A 90 24.76 4.93 0.86
CA HIS A 90 24.83 5.50 -0.48
C HIS A 90 25.94 6.54 -0.67
N ARG A 91 26.47 7.10 0.42
CA ARG A 91 27.51 8.14 0.45
C ARG A 91 27.29 9.26 -0.59
N PRO A 92 26.10 9.90 -0.61
CA PRO A 92 25.77 10.88 -1.63
C PRO A 92 26.53 12.20 -1.43
N ASP A 93 26.66 12.96 -2.52
CA ASP A 93 27.15 14.35 -2.49
C ASP A 93 26.04 15.30 -2.02
N VAL A 94 24.79 15.03 -2.42
CA VAL A 94 23.58 15.80 -2.05
C VAL A 94 22.52 14.88 -1.46
N LEU A 95 22.01 15.24 -0.28
CA LEU A 95 20.84 14.64 0.33
C LEU A 95 19.64 15.57 0.16
N ILE A 96 18.61 15.14 -0.57
CA ILE A 96 17.36 15.87 -0.69
C ILE A 96 16.37 15.35 0.36
N LEU A 97 15.87 16.25 1.20
CA LEU A 97 14.76 16.02 2.11
C LEU A 97 13.61 16.92 1.70
N SER A 98 12.40 16.37 1.51
CA SER A 98 11.24 17.20 1.18
C SER A 98 10.04 16.90 2.06
N CYS A 99 9.55 17.92 2.74
CA CYS A 99 8.34 17.83 3.56
C CYS A 99 7.57 19.15 3.52
N ALA A 100 6.34 19.10 3.02
CA ALA A 100 5.54 20.29 2.75
C ALA A 100 4.97 20.95 4.02
N GLN A 101 4.90 20.18 5.11
CA GLN A 101 4.41 20.63 6.41
C GLN A 101 5.39 21.56 7.11
N LEU A 102 6.68 21.54 6.72
CA LEU A 102 7.71 22.28 7.42
C LEU A 102 7.46 23.79 7.37
N ALA A 103 7.29 24.37 6.17
CA ALA A 103 7.04 25.80 6.04
C ALA A 103 5.67 26.23 6.56
N THR A 104 4.68 25.33 6.50
CA THR A 104 3.29 25.67 6.85
C THR A 104 2.98 25.56 8.33
N SER A 105 3.76 24.78 9.09
CA SER A 105 3.53 24.51 10.51
C SER A 105 4.62 25.04 11.43
N LEU A 106 5.90 25.01 11.04
CA LEU A 106 7.00 25.36 11.94
C LEU A 106 7.23 26.87 11.97
N TRP A 107 6.51 27.56 12.86
CA TRP A 107 6.69 28.99 13.14
C TRP A 107 7.48 29.26 14.42
N ARG A 108 7.72 28.22 15.24
CA ARG A 108 8.46 28.34 16.51
C ARG A 108 9.95 28.11 16.26
N VAL A 109 10.78 29.00 16.81
CA VAL A 109 12.26 28.90 16.67
C VAL A 109 12.78 27.58 17.24
N SER A 110 12.22 27.12 18.36
CA SER A 110 12.54 25.83 19.00
C SER A 110 12.40 24.65 18.04
N GLU A 111 11.39 24.64 17.18
CA GLU A 111 11.14 23.54 16.24
C GLU A 111 12.14 23.53 15.09
N LEU A 112 12.54 24.71 14.61
CA LEU A 112 13.61 24.85 13.63
C LEU A 112 14.96 24.43 14.22
N GLU A 113 15.26 24.80 15.47
CA GLU A 113 16.46 24.36 16.17
C GLU A 113 16.47 22.84 16.34
N ARG A 114 15.33 22.24 16.73
CA ARG A 114 15.17 20.79 16.80
C ARG A 114 15.38 20.11 15.45
N LEU A 115 14.93 20.71 14.35
CA LEU A 115 15.16 20.19 13.00
C LEU A 115 16.64 20.30 12.60
N ARG A 116 17.27 21.45 12.83
CA ARG A 116 18.71 21.65 12.60
C ARG A 116 19.53 20.64 13.38
N ASP A 117 19.23 20.46 14.66
CA ASP A 117 19.97 19.54 15.54
C ASP A 117 19.78 18.06 15.16
N LEU A 118 18.63 17.70 14.56
CA LEU A 118 18.41 16.36 14.00
C LEU A 118 19.29 16.12 12.78
N LEU A 119 19.49 17.14 11.94
CA LEU A 119 20.24 17.03 10.69
C LEU A 119 21.75 17.26 10.86
N ALA A 120 22.16 17.99 11.91
CA ALA A 120 23.54 18.33 12.19
C ALA A 120 24.53 17.14 12.21
N PRO A 121 24.17 15.94 12.71
CA PRO A 121 25.04 14.77 12.65
C PRO A 121 25.35 14.28 11.23
N LEU A 122 24.50 14.61 10.25
CA LEU A 122 24.67 14.24 8.84
C LEU A 122 25.47 15.29 8.07
N SER A 123 25.13 16.56 8.27
CA SER A 123 25.85 17.70 7.69
C SER A 123 25.40 19.02 8.33
N SER A 124 26.31 19.99 8.41
CA SER A 124 26.01 21.38 8.73
C SER A 124 25.75 22.24 7.49
N ASP A 125 26.04 21.73 6.28
CA ASP A 125 25.77 22.43 5.02
C ASP A 125 24.33 22.15 4.57
N ILE A 126 23.41 22.95 5.09
CA ILE A 126 21.97 22.81 4.85
C ILE A 126 21.48 24.02 4.03
N ARG A 127 20.79 23.72 2.93
CA ARG A 127 20.14 24.68 2.06
C ARG A 127 18.63 24.52 2.14
N ILE A 128 17.91 25.62 2.32
CA ILE A 128 16.45 25.64 2.42
C ILE A 128 15.86 26.04 1.07
N ILE A 129 14.91 25.27 0.56
CA ILE A 129 14.27 25.53 -0.73
C ILE A 129 12.75 25.55 -0.56
N ALA A 130 12.09 26.56 -1.15
CA ALA A 130 10.64 26.63 -1.21
C ALA A 130 10.16 27.19 -2.55
N HIS A 131 9.00 26.72 -3.00
CA HIS A 131 8.31 27.23 -4.17
C HIS A 131 7.12 28.09 -3.72
N LEU A 132 6.98 29.25 -4.34
CA LEU A 132 5.99 30.27 -3.99
C LEU A 132 5.06 30.53 -5.18
N ASP A 133 3.85 30.95 -4.88
CA ASP A 133 2.86 31.40 -5.88
C ASP A 133 2.26 32.74 -5.43
N GLU A 134 1.42 33.33 -6.27
CA GLU A 134 0.62 34.50 -5.94
C GLU A 134 -0.18 34.26 -4.63
N PRO A 135 -0.04 35.14 -3.61
CA PRO A 135 -0.61 34.93 -2.27
C PRO A 135 -2.11 34.64 -2.23
N ALA A 136 -2.95 35.34 -2.99
CA ALA A 136 -4.41 35.11 -2.97
C ALA A 136 -4.77 33.75 -3.59
N ALA A 137 -4.16 33.40 -4.72
CA ALA A 137 -4.35 32.11 -5.38
C ALA A 137 -3.90 30.94 -4.49
N LEU A 138 -2.76 31.08 -3.81
CA LEU A 138 -2.24 30.07 -2.89
C LEU A 138 -3.12 29.95 -1.64
N LEU A 139 -3.57 31.08 -1.08
CA LEU A 139 -4.50 31.13 0.05
C LEU A 139 -5.79 30.36 -0.24
N ILE A 140 -6.39 30.54 -1.43
CA ILE A 140 -7.61 29.82 -1.82
C ILE A 140 -7.41 28.30 -1.79
N ARG A 141 -6.29 27.82 -2.37
CA ARG A 141 -5.99 26.38 -2.41
C ARG A 141 -5.72 25.81 -1.02
N HIS A 142 -4.96 26.55 -0.20
CA HIS A 142 -4.71 26.17 1.19
C HIS A 142 -6.00 26.17 2.02
N TYR A 143 -6.84 27.19 1.87
CA TYR A 143 -8.12 27.29 2.57
C TYR A 143 -9.06 26.12 2.23
N ALA A 144 -9.08 25.71 0.97
CA ALA A 144 -9.83 24.53 0.54
C ALA A 144 -9.36 23.26 1.26
N GLU A 145 -8.04 23.06 1.40
CA GLU A 145 -7.51 21.92 2.13
C GLU A 145 -7.77 22.03 3.64
N GLN A 146 -7.61 23.21 4.24
CA GLN A 146 -7.96 23.42 5.64
C GLN A 146 -9.44 23.07 5.91
N ILE A 147 -10.38 23.39 5.00
CA ILE A 147 -11.78 22.95 5.10
C ILE A 147 -11.90 21.42 5.04
N ASN A 148 -11.17 20.76 4.14
CA ASN A 148 -11.16 19.29 4.10
C ASN A 148 -10.62 18.67 5.41
N GLU A 149 -9.74 19.40 6.10
CA GLU A 149 -9.13 19.03 7.37
C GLU A 149 -9.91 19.48 8.61
N GLY A 150 -11.02 20.21 8.44
CA GLY A 150 -11.91 20.56 9.55
C GLY A 150 -11.96 22.04 9.92
N ARG A 151 -11.45 22.95 9.08
CA ARG A 151 -11.55 24.41 9.30
C ARG A 151 -13.01 24.86 9.37
N GLY A 152 -13.37 25.52 10.46
CA GLY A 152 -14.68 26.14 10.67
C GLY A 152 -14.72 27.65 10.38
N GLU A 153 -13.55 28.29 10.38
CA GLU A 153 -13.41 29.75 10.26
C GLU A 153 -13.49 30.25 8.80
N PRO A 154 -14.14 31.39 8.55
CA PRO A 154 -14.23 31.99 7.22
C PRO A 154 -12.93 32.73 6.83
N LEU A 155 -12.77 33.03 5.53
CA LEU A 155 -11.64 33.81 5.00
C LEU A 155 -11.67 35.29 5.42
N ASP A 156 -12.78 35.78 5.97
CA ASP A 156 -12.90 37.11 6.57
C ASP A 156 -11.82 37.34 7.63
N ARG A 157 -11.34 36.26 8.26
CA ARG A 157 -10.22 36.27 9.19
C ARG A 157 -8.93 36.75 8.52
N GLU A 158 -8.53 36.14 7.42
CA GLU A 158 -7.34 36.52 6.64
C GLU A 158 -7.50 37.91 6.03
N VAL A 159 -8.69 38.26 5.54
CA VAL A 159 -8.96 39.62 5.02
C VAL A 159 -8.78 40.67 6.12
N ALA A 160 -9.23 40.40 7.36
CA ALA A 160 -9.05 41.33 8.47
C ALA A 160 -7.57 41.49 8.90
N LEU A 161 -6.74 40.46 8.71
CA LEU A 161 -5.30 40.54 9.02
C LEU A 161 -4.55 41.51 8.11
N CYS A 162 -5.07 41.84 6.92
CA CYS A 162 -4.46 42.87 6.06
C CYS A 162 -4.41 44.26 6.70
N ALA A 163 -5.25 44.53 7.71
CA ALA A 163 -5.24 45.79 8.47
C ALA A 163 -4.21 45.82 9.61
N GLN A 164 -3.54 44.69 9.91
CA GLN A 164 -2.52 44.61 10.94
C GLN A 164 -1.15 44.98 10.37
N ASP A 165 -0.31 45.64 11.17
CA ASP A 165 1.02 46.10 10.76
C ASP A 165 1.98 44.94 10.44
N ASP A 166 1.92 43.87 11.23
CA ASP A 166 2.72 42.64 11.10
C ASP A 166 1.79 41.44 10.89
N TRP A 167 1.79 40.90 9.67
CA TRP A 167 0.95 39.75 9.32
C TRP A 167 1.37 38.50 10.08
N TRP A 168 2.67 38.20 10.15
CA TRP A 168 3.19 37.00 10.78
C TRP A 168 2.82 36.98 12.27
N ALA A 169 3.12 38.05 12.99
CA ALA A 169 2.82 38.16 14.41
C ALA A 169 1.31 38.10 14.68
N ALA A 170 0.49 38.76 13.86
CA ALA A 170 -0.96 38.73 14.04
C ALA A 170 -1.59 37.37 13.71
N ALA A 171 -1.09 36.67 12.69
CA ALA A 171 -1.53 35.32 12.34
C ALA A 171 -1.20 34.32 13.44
N VAL A 172 0.05 34.35 13.94
CA VAL A 172 0.52 33.51 15.06
C VAL A 172 -0.25 33.81 16.34
N ALA A 173 -0.45 35.08 16.70
CA ALA A 173 -1.25 35.46 17.87
C ALA A 173 -2.71 35.02 17.77
N GLY A 174 -3.22 34.82 16.55
CA GLY A 174 -4.54 34.28 16.28
C GLY A 174 -4.64 32.75 16.38
N MET A 175 -3.54 32.00 16.48
CA MET A 175 -3.61 30.53 16.49
C MET A 175 -4.54 30.01 17.59
N PRO A 176 -5.35 28.98 17.31
CA PRO A 176 -6.19 28.39 18.34
C PRO A 176 -5.32 27.72 19.41
N ARG A 177 -5.86 27.57 20.61
CA ARG A 177 -5.29 26.59 21.55
C ARG A 177 -5.50 25.19 20.98
N ILE A 178 -4.42 24.43 20.81
CA ILE A 178 -4.46 23.04 20.34
C ILE A 178 -5.30 22.19 21.30
N ASP A 179 -6.30 21.50 20.74
CA ASP A 179 -7.19 20.56 21.43
C ASP A 179 -7.54 19.41 20.46
N PRO A 180 -6.68 18.37 20.38
CA PRO A 180 -6.85 17.28 19.42
C PRO A 180 -8.15 16.49 19.59
N PRO A 181 -8.64 16.17 20.81
CA PRO A 181 -9.98 15.61 21.02
C PRO A 181 -11.11 16.46 20.42
N ALA A 182 -11.01 17.78 20.53
CA ALA A 182 -11.98 18.70 19.93
C ALA A 182 -11.80 18.89 18.42
N GLY A 183 -10.79 18.27 17.81
CA GLY A 183 -10.43 18.45 16.40
C GLY A 183 -9.85 19.83 16.09
N VAL A 184 -9.29 20.50 17.10
CA VAL A 184 -8.72 21.86 16.98
C VAL A 184 -7.20 21.76 16.89
N PHE A 185 -6.67 22.22 15.76
CA PHE A 185 -5.25 22.22 15.44
C PHE A 185 -4.87 23.58 14.85
N GLU A 186 -3.62 24.02 15.06
CA GLU A 186 -3.10 25.28 14.49
C GLU A 186 -3.20 25.26 12.96
N GLU A 187 -2.77 24.15 12.32
CA GLU A 187 -2.77 24.00 10.86
C GLU A 187 -4.16 24.12 10.22
N ASN A 188 -5.19 23.72 10.95
CA ASN A 188 -6.54 23.63 10.40
C ASN A 188 -7.32 24.93 10.61
N GLN A 189 -7.18 25.59 11.76
CA GLN A 189 -7.97 26.79 12.09
C GLN A 189 -7.18 28.10 11.99
N GLY A 190 -5.86 28.01 11.98
CA GLY A 190 -4.94 29.13 11.91
C GLY A 190 -4.97 29.83 10.56
N ALA A 191 -4.72 31.14 10.59
CA ALA A 191 -4.41 31.87 9.38
C ALA A 191 -2.97 31.54 8.93
N PRO A 192 -2.70 31.43 7.62
CA PRO A 192 -1.38 31.07 7.12
C PRO A 192 -0.38 32.21 7.34
N PHE A 193 0.35 32.16 8.45
CA PHE A 193 1.43 33.10 8.79
C PHE A 193 2.50 33.17 7.69
N TRP A 194 2.75 32.05 7.02
CA TRP A 194 3.74 31.86 5.97
C TRP A 194 3.42 32.56 4.64
N LEU A 195 2.25 33.21 4.48
CA LEU A 195 1.99 34.10 3.34
C LEU A 195 2.88 35.35 3.36
N ASP A 196 3.40 35.74 4.54
CA ASP A 196 4.48 36.70 4.64
C ASP A 196 5.80 36.03 4.22
N TYR A 197 6.06 35.97 2.91
CA TYR A 197 7.24 35.29 2.36
C TYR A 197 8.58 35.90 2.83
N PRO A 198 8.75 37.22 2.96
CA PRO A 198 9.94 37.78 3.61
C PRO A 198 10.06 37.34 5.07
N GLY A 199 8.96 37.35 5.84
CA GLY A 199 8.93 36.84 7.21
C GLY A 199 9.33 35.36 7.29
N LEU A 200 8.82 34.54 6.37
CA LEU A 200 9.19 33.13 6.24
C LEU A 200 10.68 32.97 5.98
N ALA A 201 11.24 33.69 5.00
CA ALA A 201 12.67 33.64 4.71
C ALA A 201 13.50 34.02 5.94
N ALA A 202 13.17 35.15 6.58
CA ALA A 202 13.87 35.63 7.77
C ALA A 202 13.77 34.64 8.94
N HIS A 203 12.61 34.00 9.15
CA HIS A 203 12.41 33.01 10.19
C HIS A 203 13.32 31.79 10.00
N TRP A 204 13.39 31.24 8.79
CA TRP A 204 14.27 30.11 8.48
C TRP A 204 15.76 30.49 8.52
N GLU A 205 16.13 31.66 8.02
CA GLU A 205 17.51 32.17 8.08
C GLU A 205 17.98 32.45 9.51
N SER A 206 17.08 32.77 10.44
CA SER A 206 17.43 32.99 11.85
C SER A 206 18.09 31.77 12.52
N VAL A 207 17.80 30.56 12.02
CA VAL A 207 18.31 29.29 12.59
C VAL A 207 19.32 28.61 11.67
N PHE A 208 19.08 28.63 10.36
CA PHE A 208 19.95 27.96 9.38
C PHE A 208 21.06 28.88 8.83
N GLY A 209 20.94 30.20 9.02
CA GLY A 209 21.91 31.21 8.61
C GLY A 209 21.44 32.05 7.42
N GLU A 210 21.93 33.29 7.36
CA GLU A 210 21.63 34.24 6.27
C GLU A 210 22.07 33.69 4.91
N GLY A 211 21.24 33.88 3.88
CA GLY A 211 21.51 33.44 2.51
C GLY A 211 21.33 31.94 2.28
N ARG A 212 20.80 31.18 3.26
CA ARG A 212 20.52 29.75 3.12
C ARG A 212 19.15 29.42 2.55
N VAL A 213 18.26 30.41 2.45
CA VAL A 213 16.91 30.24 1.89
C VAL A 213 16.91 30.58 0.40
N HIS A 214 16.37 29.67 -0.41
CA HIS A 214 16.25 29.82 -1.86
C HIS A 214 14.79 29.67 -2.25
N LEU A 215 14.19 30.81 -2.60
CA LEU A 215 12.79 30.88 -3.03
C LEU A 215 12.70 30.81 -4.56
N ARG A 216 11.69 30.09 -5.04
CA ARG A 216 11.50 29.77 -6.46
C ARG A 216 10.05 29.95 -6.86
N GLY A 217 9.80 30.27 -8.13
CA GLY A 217 8.44 30.44 -8.64
C GLY A 217 7.74 29.11 -8.92
N TYR A 218 6.46 29.01 -8.58
CA TYR A 218 5.58 27.95 -9.01
C TYR A 218 4.84 28.34 -10.30
N ASP A 219 4.76 27.41 -11.25
CA ASP A 219 3.96 27.54 -12.46
C ASP A 219 3.18 26.22 -12.67
N ALA A 220 1.86 26.30 -12.63
CA ALA A 220 1.01 25.10 -12.61
C ALA A 220 1.14 24.25 -13.89
N ASP A 221 1.23 24.89 -15.05
CA ASP A 221 1.30 24.22 -16.35
C ASP A 221 2.67 23.56 -16.53
N PHE A 222 3.74 24.27 -16.19
CA PHE A 222 5.10 23.77 -16.26
C PHE A 222 5.32 22.61 -15.29
N PHE A 223 4.86 22.72 -14.04
CA PHE A 223 4.95 21.63 -13.07
C PHE A 223 4.12 20.41 -13.47
N GLY A 224 2.98 20.63 -14.13
CA GLY A 224 2.14 19.57 -14.67
C GLY A 224 2.72 18.90 -15.92
N SER A 225 3.72 19.52 -16.56
CA SER A 225 4.34 19.01 -17.79
C SER A 225 5.34 17.87 -17.54
N ALA A 226 5.85 17.32 -18.64
CA ALA A 226 6.96 16.36 -18.64
C ALA A 226 8.31 17.02 -18.30
N GLU A 227 8.42 18.34 -18.48
CA GLU A 227 9.66 19.12 -18.35
C GLU A 227 9.92 19.61 -16.91
N VAL A 228 9.04 19.28 -15.96
CA VAL A 228 9.22 19.60 -14.52
C VAL A 228 10.53 19.04 -13.93
N THR A 229 11.15 18.04 -14.58
CA THR A 229 12.49 17.57 -14.21
C THR A 229 13.55 18.64 -14.39
N GLY A 230 13.34 19.62 -15.28
CA GLY A 230 14.15 20.82 -15.40
C GLY A 230 14.12 21.67 -14.13
N GLU A 231 12.94 21.81 -13.51
CA GLU A 231 12.81 22.54 -12.24
C GLU A 231 13.50 21.80 -11.10
N ILE A 232 13.35 20.48 -11.00
CA ILE A 232 14.07 19.66 -10.01
C ILE A 232 15.58 19.86 -10.17
N ARG A 233 16.09 19.82 -11.39
CA ARG A 233 17.51 20.03 -11.63
C ARG A 233 17.97 21.42 -11.23
N ALA A 234 17.18 22.45 -11.55
CA ALA A 234 17.51 23.83 -11.21
C ALA A 234 17.38 24.14 -9.71
N ALA A 235 16.39 23.55 -9.03
CA ALA A 235 16.16 23.75 -7.60
C ALA A 235 17.23 23.06 -6.75
N PHE A 236 17.67 21.86 -7.15
CA PHE A 236 18.59 21.01 -6.39
C PHE A 236 20.04 21.01 -6.94
N ASP A 237 20.37 21.91 -7.86
CA ASP A 237 21.66 22.01 -8.59
C ASP A 237 22.14 20.69 -9.22
N ILE A 238 21.23 19.94 -9.85
CA ILE A 238 21.56 18.66 -10.48
C ILE A 238 21.97 18.90 -11.94
N GLY A 239 23.28 18.89 -12.19
CA GLY A 239 23.83 19.15 -13.53
C GLY A 239 23.40 18.12 -14.58
N ASP A 240 23.26 16.87 -14.18
CA ASP A 240 22.88 15.78 -15.09
C ASP A 240 21.40 15.75 -15.44
N THR A 241 21.07 15.27 -16.65
CA THR A 241 19.69 14.95 -17.00
C THR A 241 19.16 13.76 -16.18
N ILE A 242 17.89 13.85 -15.76
CA ILE A 242 17.12 12.80 -15.06
C ILE A 242 15.92 12.34 -15.90
N GLY A 243 16.00 12.55 -17.22
CA GLY A 243 14.94 12.25 -18.18
C GLY A 243 13.72 13.16 -18.03
N LYS A 244 12.61 12.74 -18.65
CA LYS A 244 11.31 13.42 -18.55
C LYS A 244 10.43 12.77 -17.48
N ALA A 245 9.54 13.55 -16.87
CA ALA A 245 8.50 13.04 -15.98
C ALA A 245 7.24 12.66 -16.77
N SER A 246 6.42 11.77 -16.22
CA SER A 246 5.06 11.57 -16.74
C SER A 246 4.22 12.82 -16.47
N PRO A 247 3.56 13.44 -17.49
CA PRO A 247 2.70 14.59 -17.28
C PRO A 247 1.59 14.32 -16.26
N ALA A 248 1.30 15.29 -15.40
CA ALA A 248 0.26 15.21 -14.39
C ALA A 248 -0.29 16.63 -14.13
N PRO A 249 -1.34 17.08 -14.84
CA PRO A 249 -1.87 18.43 -14.69
C PRO A 249 -2.41 18.67 -13.27
N ALA A 250 -2.41 19.94 -12.85
CA ALA A 250 -2.96 20.34 -11.55
C ALA A 250 -4.45 19.97 -11.45
N PRO A 251 -4.93 19.54 -10.26
CA PRO A 251 -6.34 19.25 -10.08
C PRO A 251 -7.17 20.53 -10.26
N PRO A 252 -8.42 20.40 -10.75
CA PRO A 252 -9.30 21.56 -10.88
C PRO A 252 -9.58 22.17 -9.49
N PRO A 253 -9.76 23.50 -9.40
CA PRO A 253 -10.06 24.17 -8.15
C PRO A 253 -11.39 23.70 -7.56
N ALA A 254 -11.50 23.75 -6.23
CA ALA A 254 -12.72 23.38 -5.53
C ALA A 254 -13.83 24.42 -5.73
N SER A 255 -15.07 23.94 -5.88
CA SER A 255 -16.28 24.77 -5.94
C SER A 255 -16.44 25.63 -4.68
N ALA A 256 -16.59 26.94 -4.85
CA ALA A 256 -16.80 27.90 -3.76
C ALA A 256 -18.04 27.56 -2.92
N ALA A 257 -19.12 27.10 -3.57
CA ALA A 257 -20.33 26.68 -2.88
C ALA A 257 -20.09 25.39 -2.07
N ALA A 258 -19.28 24.45 -2.57
CA ALA A 258 -18.91 23.26 -1.80
C ALA A 258 -18.01 23.59 -0.59
N LEU A 259 -17.08 24.52 -0.74
CA LEU A 259 -16.24 25.01 0.36
C LEU A 259 -17.10 25.68 1.44
N ALA A 260 -18.06 26.53 1.07
CA ALA A 260 -19.02 27.13 1.99
C ALA A 260 -19.82 26.08 2.77
N ARG A 261 -20.25 24.98 2.10
CA ARG A 261 -20.92 23.85 2.77
C ARG A 261 -20.00 23.16 3.78
N GLY A 262 -18.79 22.84 3.36
CA GLY A 262 -17.77 22.17 4.18
C GLY A 262 -17.46 22.96 5.44
N ARG A 263 -17.13 24.25 5.29
CA ARG A 263 -16.84 25.14 6.41
C ARG A 263 -18.02 25.26 7.39
N ARG A 264 -19.25 25.45 6.88
CA ARG A 264 -20.46 25.53 7.74
C ARG A 264 -20.72 24.23 8.50
N LEU A 265 -20.45 23.08 7.89
CA LEU A 265 -20.52 21.79 8.57
C LEU A 265 -19.43 21.66 9.63
N ASN A 266 -18.17 21.98 9.29
CA ASN A 266 -17.05 21.95 10.22
C ASN A 266 -17.28 22.82 11.45
N ALA A 267 -17.79 24.04 11.28
CA ALA A 267 -18.11 24.94 12.38
C ALA A 267 -19.11 24.33 13.38
N LEU A 268 -20.05 23.49 12.91
CA LEU A 268 -20.97 22.77 13.79
C LEU A 268 -20.34 21.50 14.38
N ILE A 269 -19.52 20.77 13.61
CA ILE A 269 -18.77 19.61 14.11
C ILE A 269 -17.84 20.03 15.26
N LEU A 270 -17.06 21.09 15.09
CA LEU A 270 -16.17 21.63 16.13
C LEU A 270 -16.94 21.95 17.42
N LYS A 271 -18.12 22.56 17.32
CA LYS A 271 -19.00 22.79 18.49
C LYS A 271 -19.45 21.49 19.16
N VAL A 272 -19.71 20.45 18.38
CA VAL A 272 -20.09 19.13 18.90
C VAL A 272 -18.92 18.43 19.58
N LEU A 273 -17.69 18.60 19.08
CA LEU A 273 -16.50 17.98 19.67
C LEU A 273 -15.97 18.74 20.88
N ALA A 274 -16.14 20.07 20.92
CA ALA A 274 -15.70 20.94 22.02
C ALA A 274 -16.30 20.61 23.40
N ASN A 275 -17.38 19.81 23.46
CA ASN A 275 -17.92 19.32 24.74
C ASN A 275 -17.12 18.14 25.34
N GLY A 276 -16.10 17.63 24.63
CA GLY A 276 -15.24 16.54 25.08
C GLY A 276 -15.90 15.15 25.12
N GLN A 277 -17.16 15.03 24.73
CA GLN A 277 -17.91 13.76 24.75
C GLN A 277 -17.73 12.94 23.47
N ARG A 278 -17.23 13.55 22.40
CA ARG A 278 -17.12 12.93 21.07
C ARG A 278 -15.75 13.18 20.47
N ILE A 279 -15.30 12.19 19.71
CA ILE A 279 -14.06 12.25 18.92
C ILE A 279 -14.42 11.87 17.49
N LEU A 280 -13.94 12.64 16.53
CA LEU A 280 -14.16 12.36 15.11
C LEU A 280 -12.83 12.07 14.39
N PRO A 281 -12.58 10.81 13.98
CA PRO A 281 -11.42 10.47 13.19
C PRO A 281 -11.37 11.23 11.86
N ARG A 282 -10.17 11.65 11.47
CA ARG A 282 -9.89 12.42 10.23
C ARG A 282 -10.51 11.80 8.97
N GLN A 283 -10.44 10.48 8.80
CA GLN A 283 -10.98 9.81 7.61
C GLN A 283 -12.51 9.93 7.52
N ILE A 284 -13.19 9.81 8.66
CA ILE A 284 -14.64 9.96 8.72
C ILE A 284 -15.02 11.42 8.51
N TRP A 285 -14.26 12.35 9.10
CA TRP A 285 -14.42 13.79 8.85
C TRP A 285 -14.38 14.12 7.35
N ARG A 286 -13.31 13.71 6.66
CA ARG A 286 -13.16 13.90 5.20
C ARG A 286 -14.31 13.27 4.41
N SER A 287 -14.82 12.11 4.85
CA SER A 287 -15.96 11.48 4.19
C SER A 287 -17.23 12.34 4.25
N PHE A 288 -17.48 13.01 5.37
CA PHE A 288 -18.64 13.91 5.50
C PHE A 288 -18.53 15.11 4.55
N ILE A 289 -17.35 15.72 4.44
CA ILE A 289 -17.11 16.85 3.54
C ILE A 289 -17.29 16.43 2.08
N ASN A 290 -16.80 15.25 1.72
CA ASN A 290 -16.99 14.69 0.38
C ASN A 290 -18.46 14.39 0.05
N GLU A 291 -19.24 13.88 1.03
CA GLU A 291 -20.65 13.54 0.84
C GLU A 291 -21.55 14.75 0.60
N ILE A 292 -21.16 15.95 1.05
CA ILE A 292 -21.94 17.20 0.87
C ILE A 292 -21.47 18.07 -0.30
N LYS A 293 -20.39 17.65 -0.98
CA LYS A 293 -19.76 18.38 -2.08
C LYS A 293 -20.72 18.55 -3.26
N ILE A 294 -20.64 19.70 -3.91
CA ILE A 294 -21.36 20.01 -5.15
C ILE A 294 -20.44 20.65 -6.17
N GLU A 295 -20.75 20.48 -7.44
CA GLU A 295 -20.08 21.18 -8.53
C GLU A 295 -20.47 22.66 -8.55
N GLY A 296 -19.58 23.49 -9.10
CA GLY A 296 -19.77 24.93 -9.22
C GLY A 296 -18.46 25.68 -9.43
N ASP A 297 -18.59 27.00 -9.60
CA ASP A 297 -17.45 27.88 -9.82
C ASP A 297 -16.51 27.91 -8.62
N ALA A 298 -15.21 28.07 -8.89
CA ALA A 298 -14.21 28.25 -7.86
C ALA A 298 -14.34 29.61 -7.16
N ILE A 299 -13.64 29.78 -6.04
CA ILE A 299 -13.48 31.12 -5.46
C ILE A 299 -12.73 31.99 -6.46
N ASP A 300 -13.29 33.15 -6.77
CA ASP A 300 -12.64 34.14 -7.63
C ASP A 300 -11.51 34.83 -6.86
N ALA A 301 -10.27 34.62 -7.31
CA ALA A 301 -9.09 35.25 -6.71
C ALA A 301 -9.14 36.78 -6.75
N ALA A 302 -9.86 37.37 -7.72
CA ALA A 302 -10.05 38.82 -7.80
C ALA A 302 -10.78 39.40 -6.57
N SER A 303 -11.63 38.59 -5.91
CA SER A 303 -12.35 39.01 -4.69
C SER A 303 -11.46 39.10 -3.45
N LEU A 304 -10.23 38.56 -3.53
CA LEU A 304 -9.21 38.58 -2.49
C LEU A 304 -8.01 39.44 -2.88
N SER A 305 -8.16 40.40 -3.80
CA SER A 305 -7.05 41.25 -4.26
C SER A 305 -6.37 42.02 -3.13
N VAL A 306 -7.08 42.30 -2.03
CA VAL A 306 -6.51 42.91 -0.81
C VAL A 306 -5.37 42.10 -0.21
N ILE A 307 -5.41 40.76 -0.32
CA ILE A 307 -4.32 39.87 0.10
C ILE A 307 -3.11 40.09 -0.81
N SER A 308 -3.32 40.07 -2.13
CA SER A 308 -2.26 40.29 -3.12
C SER A 308 -1.62 41.68 -2.98
N GLU A 309 -2.43 42.71 -2.79
CA GLU A 309 -2.00 44.11 -2.61
C GLU A 309 -1.14 44.28 -1.35
N ARG A 310 -1.52 43.63 -0.24
CA ARG A 310 -0.76 43.66 1.02
C ARG A 310 0.69 43.21 0.82
N PHE A 311 0.89 42.16 0.01
CA PHE A 311 2.21 41.56 -0.18
C PHE A 311 2.93 42.00 -1.47
N ALA A 312 2.33 42.84 -2.31
CA ALA A 312 2.88 43.18 -3.62
C ALA A 312 4.29 43.81 -3.53
N ALA A 313 4.46 44.85 -2.70
CA ALA A 313 5.75 45.52 -2.52
C ALA A 313 6.83 44.60 -1.88
N PRO A 314 6.57 43.91 -0.75
CA PRO A 314 7.56 42.99 -0.17
C PRO A 314 7.92 41.84 -1.12
N ASN A 315 6.96 41.27 -1.85
CA ASN A 315 7.22 40.17 -2.78
C ASN A 315 8.03 40.61 -4.00
N ALA A 316 7.81 41.83 -4.51
CA ALA A 316 8.66 42.40 -5.56
C ALA A 316 10.12 42.57 -5.08
N ALA A 317 10.31 43.04 -3.85
CA ALA A 317 11.65 43.14 -3.25
C ALA A 317 12.29 41.77 -3.00
N LEU A 318 11.50 40.74 -2.74
CA LEU A 318 11.96 39.36 -2.55
C LEU A 318 12.37 38.71 -3.88
N ALA A 319 11.57 38.88 -4.94
CA ALA A 319 11.88 38.41 -6.29
C ALA A 319 13.23 38.97 -6.81
N ALA A 320 13.56 40.21 -6.46
CA ALA A 320 14.84 40.81 -6.82
C ALA A 320 16.05 40.14 -6.14
N ARG A 321 15.86 39.44 -5.01
CA ARG A 321 16.92 38.77 -4.24
C ARG A 321 17.10 37.30 -4.61
N HIS A 322 16.06 36.65 -5.15
CA HIS A 322 16.08 35.22 -5.47
C HIS A 322 15.98 35.00 -6.99
N PRO A 323 17.08 34.61 -7.67
CA PRO A 323 17.09 34.42 -9.13
C PRO A 323 16.07 33.42 -9.66
N GLY A 324 15.67 32.43 -8.85
CA GLY A 324 14.65 31.43 -9.21
C GLY A 324 13.21 31.91 -9.09
N LEU A 325 12.97 33.12 -8.60
CA LEU A 325 11.65 33.69 -8.33
C LEU A 325 11.37 34.84 -9.30
N ALA A 326 10.73 34.52 -10.43
CA ALA A 326 10.35 35.53 -11.40
C ALA A 326 9.27 36.48 -10.85
N ALA A 327 9.33 37.76 -11.22
CA ALA A 327 8.28 38.73 -10.87
C ALA A 327 6.88 38.30 -11.39
N ALA A 328 6.84 37.57 -12.51
CA ALA A 328 5.61 37.03 -13.09
C ALA A 328 4.90 36.01 -12.20
N THR A 329 5.60 35.35 -11.26
CA THR A 329 4.99 34.46 -10.25
C THR A 329 3.94 35.19 -9.43
N PHE A 330 4.11 36.49 -9.20
CA PHE A 330 3.20 37.32 -8.40
C PHE A 330 2.24 38.14 -9.27
N THR A 331 1.86 37.63 -10.44
CA THR A 331 0.89 38.31 -11.31
C THR A 331 -0.44 38.42 -10.60
N VAL A 332 -0.77 39.64 -10.16
CA VAL A 332 -1.96 39.92 -9.35
C VAL A 332 -3.23 39.78 -10.22
N PRO A 333 -4.27 39.08 -9.74
CA PRO A 333 -5.58 39.07 -10.40
C PRO A 333 -6.12 40.49 -10.54
N ARG A 334 -6.79 40.80 -11.66
CA ARG A 334 -7.45 42.11 -11.80
C ARG A 334 -8.49 42.26 -10.70
N ALA A 335 -8.33 43.25 -9.82
CA ALA A 335 -9.23 43.49 -8.70
C ALA A 335 -10.70 43.47 -9.15
N GLY A 336 -11.53 42.71 -8.42
CA GLY A 336 -12.92 42.45 -8.81
C GLY A 336 -13.75 41.96 -7.63
N GLY A 337 -14.76 42.75 -7.25
CA GLY A 337 -15.64 42.43 -6.12
C GLY A 337 -14.99 42.62 -4.75
N VAL A 338 -15.79 42.43 -3.69
CA VAL A 338 -15.32 42.34 -2.31
C VAL A 338 -15.57 40.90 -1.88
N TRP A 339 -14.60 40.29 -1.17
CA TRP A 339 -14.76 38.94 -0.64
C TRP A 339 -16.11 38.78 0.08
N ALA A 340 -16.84 37.74 -0.32
CA ALA A 340 -18.02 37.26 0.35
C ALA A 340 -18.11 35.75 0.17
N GLU A 341 -18.43 35.02 1.25
CA GLU A 341 -18.65 33.58 1.15
C GLU A 341 -19.80 33.26 0.18
N ALA A 342 -19.57 32.32 -0.74
CA ALA A 342 -20.56 31.89 -1.71
C ALA A 342 -21.82 31.28 -1.05
N ASP A 343 -22.98 31.44 -1.70
CA ASP A 343 -24.19 30.70 -1.33
C ASP A 343 -23.92 29.18 -1.46
N PRO A 344 -24.13 28.37 -0.40
CA PRO A 344 -23.96 26.91 -0.47
C PRO A 344 -24.98 26.22 -1.41
N LYS A 345 -25.95 26.96 -1.96
CA LYS A 345 -26.98 26.52 -2.91
C LYS A 345 -27.96 25.49 -2.35
N PHE A 346 -29.09 25.35 -3.04
CA PHE A 346 -30.11 24.31 -2.79
C PHE A 346 -30.68 24.31 -1.36
N GLY A 347 -30.74 25.48 -0.71
CA GLY A 347 -31.26 25.60 0.65
C GLY A 347 -30.47 24.84 1.71
N PHE A 348 -29.18 24.56 1.47
CA PHE A 348 -28.33 23.75 2.33
C PHE A 348 -28.34 24.19 3.80
N ARG A 349 -28.55 23.23 4.71
CA ARG A 349 -28.51 23.43 6.16
C ARG A 349 -27.56 22.42 6.79
N ALA A 350 -26.37 22.89 7.18
CA ALA A 350 -25.34 22.06 7.80
C ALA A 350 -25.84 21.24 9.01
N SER A 351 -26.77 21.80 9.80
CA SER A 351 -27.37 21.12 10.97
C SER A 351 -28.11 19.84 10.62
N GLN A 352 -28.82 19.78 9.48
CA GLN A 352 -29.56 18.58 9.06
C GLN A 352 -28.61 17.43 8.72
N TYR A 353 -27.52 17.74 8.00
CA TYR A 353 -26.48 16.76 7.66
C TYR A 353 -25.74 16.28 8.91
N LEU A 354 -25.36 17.20 9.80
CA LEU A 354 -24.73 16.86 11.07
C LEU A 354 -25.60 15.91 11.92
N LEU A 355 -26.91 16.17 12.01
CA LEU A 355 -27.83 15.26 12.71
C LEU A 355 -27.85 13.87 12.06
N GLY A 356 -27.86 13.79 10.73
CA GLY A 356 -27.75 12.52 9.99
C GLY A 356 -26.41 11.79 10.22
N PHE A 357 -25.32 12.54 10.36
CA PHE A 357 -23.98 11.99 10.63
C PHE A 357 -23.73 11.65 12.09
N MET A 358 -24.57 12.10 13.03
CA MET A 358 -24.35 11.96 14.46
C MET A 358 -24.16 10.50 14.90
N TRP A 359 -24.85 9.55 14.27
CA TRP A 359 -24.70 8.13 14.59
C TRP A 359 -23.28 7.61 14.23
N ARG A 360 -22.72 8.02 13.09
CA ARG A 360 -21.35 7.69 12.67
C ARG A 360 -20.33 8.35 13.59
N ILE A 361 -20.58 9.58 14.04
CA ILE A 361 -19.73 10.26 15.03
C ILE A 361 -19.74 9.50 16.36
N ASN A 362 -20.92 9.10 16.86
CA ASN A 362 -21.03 8.33 18.11
C ASN A 362 -20.36 6.96 17.99
N GLN A 363 -20.54 6.27 16.87
CA GLN A 363 -19.88 4.99 16.59
C GLN A 363 -18.36 5.14 16.59
N ALA A 364 -17.85 6.15 15.88
CA ALA A 364 -16.42 6.43 15.81
C ALA A 364 -15.83 6.83 17.16
N THR A 365 -16.57 7.63 17.94
CA THR A 365 -16.19 8.01 19.31
C THR A 365 -15.99 6.77 20.18
N ALA A 366 -16.94 5.82 20.13
CA ALA A 366 -16.86 4.59 20.90
C ALA A 366 -15.66 3.71 20.51
N GLU A 367 -15.16 3.83 19.29
CA GLU A 367 -13.97 3.15 18.79
C GLU A 367 -12.68 3.87 19.20
N GLU A 368 -12.60 5.20 19.03
CA GLU A 368 -11.43 6.01 19.41
C GLU A 368 -11.18 6.02 20.92
N MET A 369 -12.24 6.11 21.73
CA MET A 369 -12.11 6.05 23.20
C MET A 369 -11.51 4.72 23.68
N LYS A 370 -11.69 3.62 22.93
CA LYS A 370 -11.06 2.33 23.25
C LYS A 370 -9.58 2.29 22.90
N THR A 371 -9.16 3.04 21.88
CA THR A 371 -7.81 2.93 21.30
C THR A 371 -6.85 4.02 21.76
N LYS A 372 -7.36 5.20 22.16
CA LYS A 372 -6.53 6.38 22.49
C LYS A 372 -6.76 6.95 23.88
N SER A 373 -7.64 6.37 24.71
CA SER A 373 -7.95 6.91 26.05
C SER A 373 -6.72 7.08 26.96
N GLN A 374 -5.76 6.16 26.89
CA GLN A 374 -4.52 6.26 27.67
C GLN A 374 -3.65 7.45 27.22
N ASP A 375 -3.42 7.59 25.92
CA ASP A 375 -2.63 8.71 25.37
C ASP A 375 -3.32 10.06 25.62
N LEU A 376 -4.65 10.11 25.47
CA LEU A 376 -5.46 11.30 25.70
C LEU A 376 -5.50 11.72 27.16
N SER A 377 -5.46 10.77 28.11
CA SER A 377 -5.43 11.07 29.55
C SER A 377 -4.14 11.75 30.01
N GLN A 378 -3.07 11.69 29.20
CA GLN A 378 -1.77 12.31 29.47
C GLN A 378 -1.64 13.73 28.90
N LEU A 379 -2.60 14.18 28.08
CA LEU A 379 -2.74 15.58 27.71
C LEU A 379 -3.42 16.30 28.89
N GLU A 380 -2.76 17.26 29.53
CA GLU A 380 -3.31 17.98 30.70
C GLU A 380 -4.70 18.58 30.41
N GLY A 381 -5.73 18.15 31.15
CA GLY A 381 -7.07 18.77 31.12
C GLY A 381 -8.25 17.84 30.78
N ALA A 382 -8.44 16.79 31.59
CA ALA A 382 -9.70 16.13 31.94
C ALA A 382 -10.83 15.96 30.88
N ILE A 383 -11.09 14.71 30.49
CA ILE A 383 -12.48 14.23 30.37
C ILE A 383 -13.03 14.06 31.81
N PRO A 384 -14.11 14.75 32.22
CA PRO A 384 -14.72 14.50 33.52
C PRO A 384 -15.40 13.12 33.49
N GLY A 385 -14.85 12.14 34.21
CA GLY A 385 -15.56 10.89 34.51
C GLY A 385 -14.77 9.58 34.53
N ALA A 386 -13.48 9.56 34.16
CA ALA A 386 -12.69 8.34 34.28
C ALA A 386 -12.17 8.19 35.72
N ARG A 387 -12.69 7.20 36.46
CA ARG A 387 -12.09 6.79 37.75
C ARG A 387 -10.64 6.35 37.52
N PRO A 388 -9.71 6.69 38.42
CA PRO A 388 -8.33 6.24 38.32
C PRO A 388 -8.26 4.77 38.76
N ASP A 389 -8.37 3.85 37.80
CA ASP A 389 -7.97 2.46 38.06
C ASP A 389 -6.49 2.30 37.74
N THR A 390 -5.73 2.27 38.85
CA THR A 390 -4.40 1.65 39.03
C THR A 390 -3.22 2.30 38.28
N PRO A 391 -2.09 2.58 38.96
CA PRO A 391 -0.87 3.06 38.30
C PRO A 391 -0.36 2.04 37.26
N PRO A 392 0.36 2.49 36.23
CA PRO A 392 0.83 1.63 35.16
C PRO A 392 1.74 0.56 35.75
N LYS A 393 1.23 -0.67 35.81
CA LYS A 393 2.11 -1.83 35.82
C LYS A 393 2.88 -1.75 34.50
N ALA A 394 4.21 -1.84 34.58
CA ALA A 394 5.07 -2.14 33.44
C ALA A 394 4.33 -3.14 32.54
N ALA A 395 4.21 -2.85 31.24
CA ALA A 395 3.46 -3.66 30.30
C ALA A 395 3.99 -5.10 30.35
N VAL A 396 3.36 -5.92 31.19
CA VAL A 396 3.59 -7.35 31.21
C VAL A 396 2.94 -7.81 29.91
N THR A 397 3.79 -8.19 28.95
CA THR A 397 3.46 -8.73 27.64
C THR A 397 2.81 -10.12 27.79
N ASN A 398 1.70 -10.21 28.53
CA ASN A 398 0.94 -11.44 28.72
C ASN A 398 0.33 -11.82 27.37
N GLY A 399 0.88 -12.87 26.75
CA GLY A 399 0.35 -13.49 25.52
C GLY A 399 1.27 -13.47 24.31
N LEU A 400 2.32 -12.64 24.27
CA LEU A 400 3.36 -12.75 23.23
C LEU A 400 4.32 -13.90 23.53
N SER A 401 4.62 -14.69 22.51
CA SER A 401 5.67 -15.69 22.52
C SER A 401 7.04 -15.03 22.69
N GLU A 402 8.01 -15.78 23.22
CA GLU A 402 9.38 -15.31 23.38
C GLU A 402 10.01 -14.93 22.04
N ALA A 403 9.75 -15.74 21.00
CA ALA A 403 10.19 -15.48 19.64
C ALA A 403 9.61 -14.17 19.09
N ALA A 404 8.31 -13.92 19.27
CA ALA A 404 7.67 -12.67 18.88
C ALA A 404 8.27 -11.45 19.57
N ARG A 405 8.51 -11.51 20.89
CA ARG A 405 9.15 -10.40 21.64
C ARG A 405 10.55 -10.06 21.12
N ALA A 406 11.28 -11.05 20.60
CA ALA A 406 12.62 -10.84 20.07
C ALA A 406 12.64 -10.16 18.69
N ILE A 407 11.61 -10.33 17.87
CA ILE A 407 11.64 -9.90 16.46
C ILE A 407 10.54 -8.90 16.05
N MET A 408 9.48 -8.73 16.84
CA MET A 408 8.36 -7.86 16.47
C MET A 408 8.69 -6.40 16.80
N PRO A 409 8.57 -5.47 15.83
CA PRO A 409 8.73 -4.05 16.09
C PRO A 409 7.59 -3.51 16.97
N PRO A 410 7.75 -2.35 17.62
CA PRO A 410 6.73 -1.78 18.51
C PRO A 410 5.33 -1.66 17.89
N LEU A 411 5.24 -1.29 16.61
CA LEU A 411 3.96 -1.22 15.88
C LEU A 411 3.30 -2.59 15.76
N ALA A 412 4.07 -3.66 15.54
CA ALA A 412 3.55 -5.01 15.48
C ALA A 412 3.03 -5.48 16.85
N VAL A 413 3.74 -5.14 17.94
CA VAL A 413 3.27 -5.42 19.32
C VAL A 413 1.95 -4.71 19.59
N GLN A 414 1.80 -3.45 19.18
CA GLN A 414 0.54 -2.71 19.30
C GLN A 414 -0.59 -3.33 18.46
N ASN A 415 -0.28 -3.78 17.24
CA ASN A 415 -1.25 -4.45 16.38
C ASN A 415 -1.72 -5.78 17.00
N PHE A 416 -0.83 -6.53 17.65
CA PHE A 416 -1.18 -7.79 18.33
C PHE A 416 -2.20 -7.55 19.45
N GLU A 417 -1.95 -6.55 20.29
CA GLU A 417 -2.85 -6.16 21.37
C GLU A 417 -4.24 -5.77 20.88
N LYS A 418 -4.31 -5.03 19.76
CA LYS A 418 -5.58 -4.66 19.12
C LYS A 418 -6.28 -5.87 18.50
N LEU A 419 -5.52 -6.77 17.87
CA LEU A 419 -6.07 -7.84 17.06
C LEU A 419 -6.67 -8.97 17.90
N ARG A 420 -5.98 -9.38 18.98
CA ARG A 420 -6.30 -10.60 19.74
C ARG A 420 -7.74 -10.67 20.29
N ASN A 421 -8.34 -9.50 20.55
CA ASN A 421 -9.71 -9.39 21.08
C ASN A 421 -10.71 -8.81 20.06
N SER A 422 -10.31 -8.67 18.79
CA SER A 422 -11.14 -8.06 17.75
C SER A 422 -11.92 -9.08 16.92
N SER A 423 -12.94 -8.62 16.19
CA SER A 423 -13.62 -9.44 15.17
C SER A 423 -12.74 -9.79 13.96
N PHE A 424 -11.50 -9.30 13.91
CA PHE A 424 -10.51 -9.61 12.90
C PHE A 424 -9.48 -10.65 13.38
N ALA A 425 -9.61 -11.14 14.62
CA ALA A 425 -8.73 -12.15 15.17
C ALA A 425 -8.75 -13.42 14.28
N PRO A 426 -7.58 -13.89 13.83
CA PRO A 426 -7.48 -15.11 13.02
C PRO A 426 -7.97 -16.36 13.77
N HIS A 427 -8.71 -17.24 13.09
CA HIS A 427 -9.19 -18.51 13.68
C HIS A 427 -9.63 -19.55 12.63
N ASN A 428 -9.76 -20.82 13.02
CA ASN A 428 -10.23 -21.90 12.12
C ASN A 428 -11.73 -22.26 12.22
N LYS A 429 -12.53 -21.43 12.92
CA LYS A 429 -13.98 -21.61 13.09
C LYS A 429 -14.81 -21.17 11.86
N LEU A 430 -14.50 -21.72 10.68
CA LEU A 430 -15.20 -21.45 9.42
C LEU A 430 -15.39 -22.76 8.65
N GLY A 431 -16.47 -22.87 7.88
CA GLY A 431 -16.74 -24.02 7.03
C GLY A 431 -17.08 -25.30 7.79
N ALA A 432 -17.42 -26.35 7.04
CA ALA A 432 -17.88 -27.64 7.57
C ALA A 432 -16.84 -28.77 7.44
N VAL A 433 -15.78 -28.56 6.67
CA VAL A 433 -14.73 -29.57 6.43
C VAL A 433 -13.80 -29.69 7.63
N ASP A 434 -13.65 -30.92 8.14
CA ASP A 434 -12.61 -31.30 9.09
C ASP A 434 -11.26 -31.40 8.33
N GLU A 435 -10.34 -30.52 8.71
CA GLU A 435 -9.02 -30.38 8.06
C GLU A 435 -7.95 -31.29 8.70
N GLU A 436 -8.22 -31.88 9.87
CA GLU A 436 -7.23 -32.62 10.67
C GLU A 436 -7.45 -34.14 10.66
N GLN A 437 -8.66 -34.59 10.32
CA GLN A 437 -8.96 -36.01 10.15
C GLN A 437 -8.85 -36.44 8.68
N LEU A 438 -7.87 -37.31 8.39
CA LEU A 438 -7.71 -37.85 7.03
C LEU A 438 -8.86 -38.82 6.70
N ALA A 439 -9.77 -38.38 5.84
CA ALA A 439 -10.82 -39.23 5.28
C ALA A 439 -10.27 -40.23 4.26
N ALA A 440 -11.12 -41.17 3.82
CA ALA A 440 -10.76 -42.15 2.81
C ALA A 440 -10.18 -41.50 1.54
N ALA A 441 -9.14 -42.12 0.99
CA ALA A 441 -8.53 -41.69 -0.25
C ALA A 441 -9.56 -41.66 -1.39
N TYR A 442 -9.42 -40.70 -2.30
CA TYR A 442 -10.24 -40.63 -3.49
C TYR A 442 -9.91 -41.78 -4.43
N THR A 443 -10.93 -42.27 -5.13
CA THR A 443 -10.72 -43.30 -6.16
C THR A 443 -10.04 -42.67 -7.38
N PRO A 444 -9.25 -43.46 -8.13
CA PRO A 444 -8.69 -43.00 -9.41
C PRO A 444 -9.80 -42.50 -10.33
N ALA A 445 -9.63 -41.31 -10.90
CA ALA A 445 -10.50 -40.76 -11.93
C ALA A 445 -9.93 -41.11 -13.30
N ALA A 446 -10.76 -41.67 -14.19
CA ALA A 446 -10.33 -41.94 -15.56
C ALA A 446 -10.19 -40.62 -16.34
N PRO A 447 -9.25 -40.52 -17.30
CA PRO A 447 -9.20 -39.39 -18.23
C PRO A 447 -10.54 -39.22 -18.95
N ARG A 448 -10.99 -37.97 -19.11
CA ARG A 448 -12.26 -37.67 -19.77
C ARG A 448 -12.14 -37.87 -21.28
N SER A 449 -13.20 -38.36 -21.91
CA SER A 449 -13.33 -38.33 -23.37
C SER A 449 -13.91 -36.97 -23.77
N LEU A 450 -13.10 -36.15 -24.44
CA LEU A 450 -13.50 -34.82 -24.89
C LEU A 450 -14.25 -34.89 -26.22
N ALA A 451 -15.15 -33.93 -26.45
CA ALA A 451 -15.81 -33.77 -27.75
C ALA A 451 -14.80 -33.35 -28.82
N ASP A 452 -15.05 -33.72 -30.07
CA ASP A 452 -14.19 -33.38 -31.20
C ASP A 452 -13.92 -31.87 -31.25
N GLY A 453 -12.65 -31.50 -31.19
CA GLY A 453 -12.18 -30.11 -31.22
C GLY A 453 -12.12 -29.40 -29.86
N SER A 454 -12.70 -29.96 -28.77
CA SER A 454 -12.58 -29.41 -27.42
C SER A 454 -11.22 -29.75 -26.80
N THR A 455 -10.70 -28.82 -25.99
CA THR A 455 -9.50 -29.02 -25.16
C THR A 455 -9.82 -29.15 -23.66
N GLY A 456 -11.11 -29.17 -23.30
CA GLY A 456 -11.58 -29.46 -21.95
C GLY A 456 -11.25 -28.36 -20.93
N ASN A 457 -10.87 -28.79 -19.72
CA ASN A 457 -10.41 -27.90 -18.66
C ASN A 457 -8.91 -27.62 -18.87
N VAL A 458 -8.55 -26.35 -19.07
CA VAL A 458 -7.20 -25.95 -19.46
C VAL A 458 -6.56 -25.06 -18.41
N ILE A 459 -5.39 -25.48 -17.90
CA ILE A 459 -4.53 -24.59 -17.12
C ILE A 459 -3.58 -23.83 -18.05
N VAL A 460 -3.50 -22.52 -17.89
CA VAL A 460 -2.44 -21.68 -18.44
C VAL A 460 -1.53 -21.18 -17.32
N GLY A 461 -0.22 -21.30 -17.49
CA GLY A 461 0.76 -20.96 -16.45
C GLY A 461 2.06 -20.39 -17.02
N CYS A 462 2.83 -19.73 -16.16
CA CYS A 462 4.16 -19.22 -16.49
C CYS A 462 5.18 -19.75 -15.48
N MET A 463 6.31 -20.27 -15.97
CA MET A 463 7.35 -20.87 -15.13
C MET A 463 8.73 -20.25 -15.43
N LYS A 464 9.61 -20.30 -14.43
CA LYS A 464 11.03 -19.98 -14.54
C LYS A 464 11.75 -20.75 -13.45
N ASN A 465 12.65 -21.66 -13.79
CA ASN A 465 13.40 -22.47 -12.82
C ASN A 465 12.52 -23.20 -11.78
N GLU A 466 11.62 -24.07 -12.24
CA GLU A 466 10.66 -24.82 -11.42
C GLU A 466 10.74 -26.34 -11.62
N ALA A 467 11.77 -26.85 -12.31
CA ALA A 467 11.86 -28.23 -12.78
C ALA A 467 11.47 -29.29 -11.74
N PRO A 468 11.91 -29.22 -10.46
CA PRO A 468 11.60 -30.25 -9.46
C PRO A 468 10.10 -30.40 -9.13
N TYR A 469 9.28 -29.40 -9.45
CA TYR A 469 7.88 -29.34 -9.01
C TYR A 469 6.88 -29.62 -10.13
N ILE A 470 7.33 -29.68 -11.38
CA ILE A 470 6.44 -29.71 -12.55
C ILE A 470 5.70 -31.04 -12.66
N VAL A 471 6.39 -32.17 -12.48
CA VAL A 471 5.80 -33.50 -12.71
C VAL A 471 4.69 -33.80 -11.70
N GLU A 472 4.89 -33.49 -10.42
CA GLU A 472 3.82 -33.59 -9.40
C GLU A 472 2.65 -32.68 -9.76
N TRP A 473 2.93 -31.41 -10.07
CA TRP A 473 1.88 -30.43 -10.34
C TRP A 473 1.02 -30.83 -11.55
N ILE A 474 1.64 -31.34 -12.62
CA ILE A 474 0.92 -31.89 -13.79
C ILE A 474 0.14 -33.14 -13.39
N ALA A 475 0.77 -34.10 -12.70
CA ALA A 475 0.12 -35.35 -12.30
C ALA A 475 -1.10 -35.11 -11.41
N TYR A 476 -0.99 -34.18 -10.45
CA TYR A 476 -2.08 -33.79 -9.57
C TYR A 476 -3.25 -33.21 -10.33
N HIS A 477 -3.01 -32.20 -11.16
CA HIS A 477 -4.08 -31.51 -11.87
C HIS A 477 -4.77 -32.43 -12.88
N ARG A 478 -4.03 -33.34 -13.52
CA ARG A 478 -4.61 -34.40 -14.36
C ARG A 478 -5.50 -35.36 -13.56
N ALA A 479 -5.04 -35.80 -12.39
CA ALA A 479 -5.77 -36.72 -11.54
C ALA A 479 -7.08 -36.15 -10.98
N ILE A 480 -7.24 -34.82 -10.95
CA ILE A 480 -8.49 -34.15 -10.53
C ILE A 480 -9.39 -33.71 -11.70
N GLY A 481 -8.98 -33.94 -12.96
CA GLY A 481 -9.80 -33.65 -14.14
C GLY A 481 -9.39 -32.43 -14.98
N VAL A 482 -8.13 -31.99 -14.92
CA VAL A 482 -7.56 -31.06 -15.92
C VAL A 482 -7.09 -31.86 -17.13
N ASP A 483 -7.54 -31.49 -18.33
CA ASP A 483 -7.28 -32.28 -19.53
C ASP A 483 -6.07 -31.76 -20.32
N SER A 484 -5.86 -30.44 -20.32
CA SER A 484 -4.81 -29.79 -21.10
C SER A 484 -4.09 -28.69 -20.31
N PHE A 485 -2.85 -28.41 -20.71
CA PHE A 485 -2.01 -27.38 -20.11
C PHE A 485 -1.34 -26.57 -21.21
N LEU A 486 -1.24 -25.25 -21.00
CA LEU A 486 -0.45 -24.34 -21.82
C LEU A 486 0.53 -23.59 -20.92
N ILE A 487 1.80 -23.99 -20.97
CA ILE A 487 2.84 -23.48 -20.09
C ILE A 487 3.80 -22.60 -20.88
N TYR A 488 4.04 -21.39 -20.37
CA TYR A 488 5.05 -20.48 -20.89
C TYR A 488 6.29 -20.48 -19.99
N THR A 489 7.49 -20.48 -20.56
CA THR A 489 8.76 -20.37 -19.79
C THR A 489 9.46 -19.04 -20.04
N ASN A 490 10.22 -18.56 -19.04
CA ASN A 490 10.95 -17.29 -19.12
C ASN A 490 12.40 -17.44 -18.60
N GLY A 491 13.36 -17.67 -19.49
CA GLY A 491 14.79 -17.68 -19.20
C GLY A 491 15.15 -18.73 -18.15
N CYS A 492 14.83 -19.99 -18.44
CA CYS A 492 15.10 -21.10 -17.54
C CYS A 492 16.57 -21.55 -17.67
N GLU A 493 17.16 -21.95 -16.55
CA GLU A 493 18.56 -22.40 -16.44
C GLU A 493 18.69 -23.78 -15.78
N ASP A 494 17.58 -24.33 -15.26
CA ASP A 494 17.54 -25.56 -14.46
C ASP A 494 17.00 -26.78 -15.23
N GLY A 495 16.81 -26.69 -16.55
CA GLY A 495 16.15 -27.76 -17.33
C GLY A 495 14.63 -27.70 -17.36
N THR A 496 13.99 -26.67 -16.79
CA THR A 496 12.51 -26.50 -16.82
C THR A 496 11.96 -26.53 -18.24
N SER A 497 12.62 -25.85 -19.19
CA SER A 497 12.13 -25.75 -20.56
C SER A 497 12.18 -27.10 -21.27
N GLU A 498 13.28 -27.84 -21.09
CA GLU A 498 13.53 -29.14 -21.69
C GLU A 498 12.60 -30.21 -21.11
N LEU A 499 12.33 -30.15 -19.80
CA LEU A 499 11.33 -30.99 -19.14
C LEU A 499 9.93 -30.76 -19.73
N LEU A 500 9.55 -29.50 -19.92
CA LEU A 500 8.26 -29.14 -20.51
C LEU A 500 8.17 -29.49 -22.00
N ASP A 501 9.26 -29.35 -22.77
CA ASP A 501 9.35 -29.82 -24.15
C ASP A 501 9.13 -31.33 -24.23
N ARG A 502 9.73 -32.10 -23.31
CA ARG A 502 9.52 -33.55 -23.27
C ARG A 502 8.08 -33.91 -22.93
N LEU A 503 7.45 -33.23 -21.98
CA LEU A 503 6.02 -33.42 -21.68
C LEU A 503 5.13 -33.07 -22.88
N GLN A 504 5.52 -32.08 -23.70
CA GLN A 504 4.83 -31.76 -24.94
C GLN A 504 4.98 -32.87 -25.99
N GLU A 505 6.17 -33.41 -26.19
CA GLU A 505 6.43 -34.56 -27.09
C GLU A 505 5.63 -35.81 -26.67
N MET A 506 5.47 -36.02 -25.36
CA MET A 506 4.64 -37.08 -24.79
C MET A 506 3.13 -36.82 -24.93
N GLY A 507 2.72 -35.66 -25.45
CA GLY A 507 1.32 -35.26 -25.62
C GLY A 507 0.62 -34.90 -24.31
N VAL A 508 1.37 -34.57 -23.25
CA VAL A 508 0.81 -34.27 -21.92
C VAL A 508 0.41 -32.79 -21.78
N LEU A 509 1.15 -31.88 -22.43
CA LEU A 509 0.92 -30.44 -22.38
C LEU A 509 1.35 -29.71 -23.65
N GLN A 510 1.13 -28.41 -23.70
CA GLN A 510 1.67 -27.49 -24.71
C GLN A 510 2.65 -26.53 -24.04
N HIS A 511 3.86 -26.40 -24.58
CA HIS A 511 4.93 -25.54 -24.07
C HIS A 511 5.27 -24.44 -25.07
N ARG A 512 5.50 -23.22 -24.58
CA ARG A 512 5.96 -22.06 -25.37
C ARG A 512 7.09 -21.34 -24.65
N ASN A 513 8.19 -21.08 -25.34
CA ASN A 513 9.21 -20.17 -24.85
C ASN A 513 8.70 -18.72 -24.95
N ASN A 514 8.85 -17.94 -23.87
CA ASN A 514 8.39 -16.56 -23.77
C ASN A 514 9.54 -15.55 -23.57
N ASP A 515 10.78 -15.90 -23.90
CA ASP A 515 11.97 -15.07 -23.64
C ASP A 515 11.97 -13.77 -24.43
N GLY A 516 11.32 -13.76 -25.60
CA GLY A 516 11.12 -12.57 -26.44
C GLY A 516 10.00 -11.64 -25.99
N TRP A 517 9.54 -11.72 -24.73
CA TRP A 517 8.46 -10.89 -24.20
C TRP A 517 8.79 -9.39 -24.22
N LYS A 518 7.75 -8.55 -24.26
CA LYS A 518 7.87 -7.08 -24.25
C LYS A 518 6.89 -6.47 -23.24
N GLY A 519 7.20 -5.28 -22.74
CA GLY A 519 6.36 -4.52 -21.82
C GLY A 519 6.84 -4.63 -20.36
N ASN A 520 5.91 -4.58 -19.40
CA ASN A 520 6.23 -4.47 -17.97
C ASN A 520 6.20 -5.81 -17.22
N SER A 521 5.62 -6.87 -17.80
CA SER A 521 5.52 -8.17 -17.13
C SER A 521 5.54 -9.33 -18.14
N PRO A 522 6.47 -10.29 -18.00
CA PRO A 522 6.50 -11.50 -18.83
C PRO A 522 5.22 -12.32 -18.69
N GLN A 523 4.68 -12.45 -17.48
CA GLN A 523 3.45 -13.20 -17.21
C GLN A 523 2.25 -12.60 -17.94
N GLN A 524 2.06 -11.27 -17.86
CA GLN A 524 0.94 -10.64 -18.55
C GLN A 524 1.09 -10.70 -20.08
N TYR A 525 2.32 -10.69 -20.60
CA TYR A 525 2.58 -10.90 -22.02
C TYR A 525 2.18 -12.32 -22.46
N ALA A 526 2.61 -13.36 -21.72
CA ALA A 526 2.23 -14.74 -21.99
C ALA A 526 0.70 -14.95 -21.95
N LEU A 527 0.02 -14.39 -20.94
CA LEU A 527 -1.44 -14.44 -20.83
C LEU A 527 -2.18 -13.75 -21.99
N ASN A 528 -1.58 -12.73 -22.60
CA ASN A 528 -2.16 -12.09 -23.79
C ASN A 528 -1.93 -12.93 -25.05
N GLN A 529 -0.80 -13.65 -25.15
CA GLN A 529 -0.54 -14.55 -26.27
C GLN A 529 -1.39 -15.81 -26.19
N SER A 530 -1.64 -16.33 -24.98
CA SER A 530 -2.41 -17.56 -24.77
C SER A 530 -3.83 -17.47 -25.34
N LEU A 531 -4.47 -16.29 -25.31
CA LEU A 531 -5.77 -16.04 -25.92
C LEU A 531 -5.83 -16.33 -27.43
N LYS A 532 -4.67 -16.40 -28.10
CA LYS A 532 -4.57 -16.68 -29.54
C LYS A 532 -4.39 -18.17 -29.82
N GLU A 533 -3.98 -18.96 -28.83
CA GLU A 533 -3.65 -20.37 -28.97
C GLU A 533 -4.92 -21.23 -29.12
N PRO A 534 -4.93 -22.21 -30.04
CA PRO A 534 -6.08 -23.12 -30.21
C PRO A 534 -6.49 -23.82 -28.91
N VAL A 535 -5.52 -24.20 -28.07
CA VAL A 535 -5.79 -24.88 -26.79
C VAL A 535 -6.62 -24.04 -25.82
N ILE A 536 -6.50 -22.71 -25.85
CA ILE A 536 -7.32 -21.81 -25.02
C ILE A 536 -8.63 -21.48 -25.70
N LYS A 537 -8.63 -21.25 -27.01
CA LYS A 537 -9.85 -20.95 -27.78
C LYS A 537 -10.89 -22.06 -27.70
N ASN A 538 -10.43 -23.31 -27.65
CA ASN A 538 -11.28 -24.50 -27.61
C ASN A 538 -11.49 -25.06 -26.20
N ALA A 539 -11.04 -24.34 -25.16
CA ALA A 539 -11.22 -24.76 -23.78
C ALA A 539 -12.69 -24.63 -23.37
N ASP A 540 -13.18 -25.55 -22.53
CA ASP A 540 -14.46 -25.42 -21.83
C ASP A 540 -14.30 -24.50 -20.61
N TRP A 541 -13.21 -24.69 -19.87
CA TRP A 541 -12.82 -23.89 -18.71
C TRP A 541 -11.35 -23.50 -18.80
N ILE A 542 -11.06 -22.25 -18.42
CA ILE A 542 -9.71 -21.68 -18.40
C ILE A 542 -9.33 -21.38 -16.96
N ILE A 543 -8.14 -21.81 -16.56
CA ILE A 543 -7.61 -21.71 -15.21
C ILE A 543 -6.22 -21.08 -15.30
N HIS A 544 -5.98 -19.97 -14.60
CA HIS A 544 -4.63 -19.43 -14.46
C HIS A 544 -4.17 -19.53 -13.00
N ILE A 545 -3.22 -20.43 -12.75
CA ILE A 545 -2.63 -20.70 -11.45
C ILE A 545 -1.12 -20.90 -11.61
N ASP A 546 -0.38 -20.63 -10.54
CA ASP A 546 1.08 -20.78 -10.47
C ASP A 546 1.46 -22.24 -10.08
N VAL A 547 2.71 -22.67 -10.35
CA VAL A 547 3.16 -24.06 -10.09
C VAL A 547 3.25 -24.42 -8.60
N ASP A 548 3.17 -23.42 -7.72
CA ASP A 548 3.05 -23.57 -6.27
C ASP A 548 1.59 -23.50 -5.78
N GLU A 549 0.61 -23.61 -6.68
CA GLU A 549 -0.82 -23.58 -6.37
C GLU A 549 -1.53 -24.86 -6.81
N PHE A 550 -2.33 -25.45 -5.91
CA PHE A 550 -3.03 -26.72 -6.10
C PHE A 550 -4.52 -26.58 -5.79
N MET A 551 -5.38 -26.93 -6.74
CA MET A 551 -6.84 -26.91 -6.55
C MET A 551 -7.28 -28.11 -5.69
N ASN A 552 -7.51 -27.89 -4.40
CA ASN A 552 -8.01 -28.88 -3.47
C ASN A 552 -9.54 -28.96 -3.56
N ILE A 553 -10.04 -29.94 -4.34
CA ILE A 553 -11.48 -30.19 -4.48
C ILE A 553 -11.94 -31.12 -3.34
N ARG A 554 -12.94 -30.66 -2.60
CA ARG A 554 -13.36 -31.26 -1.32
C ARG A 554 -14.78 -31.82 -1.36
N THR A 555 -15.41 -31.78 -2.52
CA THR A 555 -16.73 -32.38 -2.80
C THR A 555 -16.60 -33.64 -3.65
N GLY A 556 -17.57 -34.56 -3.52
CA GLY A 556 -17.64 -35.80 -4.29
C GLY A 556 -16.37 -36.65 -4.17
N ASN A 557 -15.83 -37.08 -5.31
CA ASN A 557 -14.55 -37.80 -5.43
C ASN A 557 -13.36 -36.84 -5.64
N GLY A 558 -13.51 -35.57 -5.26
CA GLY A 558 -12.46 -34.55 -5.37
C GLY A 558 -12.10 -34.23 -6.82
N THR A 559 -13.03 -34.31 -7.76
CA THR A 559 -12.78 -33.99 -9.18
C THR A 559 -13.43 -32.68 -9.60
N LEU A 560 -12.92 -32.05 -10.65
CA LEU A 560 -13.55 -30.85 -11.23
C LEU A 560 -14.99 -31.14 -11.70
N ASP A 561 -15.28 -32.33 -12.22
CA ASP A 561 -16.64 -32.72 -12.60
C ASP A 561 -17.59 -32.75 -11.39
N ASP A 562 -17.14 -33.28 -10.24
CA ASP A 562 -17.92 -33.25 -8.99
C ASP A 562 -18.17 -31.81 -8.53
N PHE A 563 -17.17 -30.93 -8.68
CA PHE A 563 -17.32 -29.52 -8.34
C PHE A 563 -18.32 -28.81 -9.28
N PHE A 564 -18.22 -29.03 -10.59
CA PHE A 564 -19.16 -28.46 -11.57
C PHE A 564 -20.58 -28.98 -11.36
N ALA A 565 -20.75 -30.25 -10.99
CA ALA A 565 -22.05 -30.80 -10.64
C ALA A 565 -22.65 -30.15 -9.38
N ALA A 566 -21.81 -29.78 -8.41
CA ALA A 566 -22.25 -29.06 -7.21
C ALA A 566 -22.57 -27.57 -7.48
N CYS A 567 -22.01 -26.98 -8.53
CA CYS A 567 -22.18 -25.56 -8.90
C CYS A 567 -22.53 -25.38 -10.39
N PRO A 568 -23.66 -25.94 -10.89
CA PRO A 568 -23.94 -26.05 -12.33
C PRO A 568 -24.08 -24.70 -13.05
N ASP A 569 -24.53 -23.67 -12.33
CA ASP A 569 -24.75 -22.33 -12.88
C ASP A 569 -23.48 -21.46 -12.87
N ALA A 570 -22.39 -21.91 -12.25
CA ALA A 570 -21.18 -21.12 -12.14
C ALA A 570 -20.51 -20.92 -13.52
N THR A 571 -20.13 -19.69 -13.82
CA THR A 571 -19.23 -19.38 -14.94
C THR A 571 -17.86 -18.94 -14.47
N ASN A 572 -17.73 -18.57 -13.19
CA ASN A 572 -16.50 -18.10 -12.58
C ASN A 572 -16.43 -18.63 -11.14
N VAL A 573 -15.26 -19.15 -10.76
CA VAL A 573 -15.00 -19.67 -9.42
C VAL A 573 -13.83 -18.91 -8.84
N ALA A 574 -14.09 -18.13 -7.80
CA ALA A 574 -13.05 -17.46 -7.03
C ALA A 574 -12.42 -18.47 -6.06
N MET A 575 -11.32 -19.08 -6.51
CA MET A 575 -10.59 -20.10 -5.77
C MET A 575 -9.72 -19.39 -4.72
N THR A 576 -10.29 -19.18 -3.53
CA THR A 576 -9.61 -18.44 -2.46
C THR A 576 -8.39 -19.22 -1.97
N TRP A 577 -7.28 -18.51 -1.82
CA TRP A 577 -6.06 -19.09 -1.30
C TRP A 577 -6.22 -19.59 0.14
N ARG A 578 -5.54 -20.70 0.40
CA ARG A 578 -5.10 -21.09 1.72
C ARG A 578 -3.59 -21.17 1.67
N LEU A 579 -2.91 -20.28 2.39
CA LEU A 579 -1.45 -20.19 2.38
C LEU A 579 -0.86 -21.30 3.25
N PHE A 580 0.09 -22.06 2.70
CA PHE A 580 0.83 -23.11 3.41
C PHE A 580 2.26 -22.63 3.70
N GLY A 581 2.72 -22.91 4.91
CA GLY A 581 4.06 -22.56 5.37
C GLY A 581 5.10 -23.59 4.98
N HIS A 582 6.32 -23.38 5.46
CA HIS A 582 7.44 -24.29 5.17
C HIS A 582 7.44 -25.56 6.03
N ASN A 583 6.52 -25.72 6.99
CA ASN A 583 6.39 -26.91 7.82
C ASN A 583 7.66 -27.30 8.62
N GLY A 584 8.57 -26.36 8.88
CA GLY A 584 9.88 -26.68 9.47
C GLY A 584 10.82 -27.43 8.52
N VAL A 585 10.46 -27.59 7.25
CA VAL A 585 11.29 -28.22 6.23
C VAL A 585 12.32 -27.21 5.74
N THR A 586 13.58 -27.46 6.08
CA THR A 586 14.70 -26.64 5.66
C THR A 586 15.20 -27.04 4.29
N ASP A 587 15.44 -28.33 4.12
CA ASP A 587 16.17 -28.88 2.98
C ASP A 587 15.23 -29.16 1.80
N LEU A 588 15.72 -28.96 0.59
CA LEU A 588 15.04 -29.32 -0.65
C LEU A 588 15.10 -30.85 -0.86
N LYS A 589 13.91 -31.46 -0.93
CA LYS A 589 13.72 -32.90 -1.11
C LYS A 589 12.84 -33.19 -2.33
N ASP A 590 13.01 -34.38 -2.89
CA ASP A 590 12.22 -34.89 -4.01
C ASP A 590 10.99 -35.67 -3.50
N ASP A 591 10.28 -35.05 -2.57
CA ASP A 591 9.01 -35.55 -2.02
C ASP A 591 7.86 -34.74 -2.60
N LEU A 592 6.65 -35.30 -2.62
CA LEU A 592 5.47 -34.56 -3.07
C LEU A 592 5.19 -33.37 -2.14
N VAL A 593 5.06 -32.18 -2.71
CA VAL A 593 4.67 -30.94 -2.03
C VAL A 593 3.39 -31.15 -1.23
N ILE A 594 2.36 -31.75 -1.84
CA ILE A 594 1.06 -31.95 -1.18
C ILE A 594 1.11 -32.95 -0.01
N ASP A 595 2.18 -33.75 0.09
CA ASP A 595 2.40 -34.66 1.22
C ASP A 595 3.31 -34.05 2.29
N GLN A 596 4.30 -33.26 1.86
CA GLN A 596 5.30 -32.68 2.76
C GLN A 596 4.75 -31.48 3.56
N PHE A 597 3.91 -30.65 2.96
CA PHE A 597 3.43 -29.40 3.56
C PHE A 597 1.94 -29.49 3.92
N ASP A 598 1.66 -29.70 5.21
CA ASP A 598 0.29 -29.78 5.77
C ASP A 598 -0.04 -28.67 6.77
N ALA A 599 0.88 -27.75 7.08
CA ALA A 599 0.62 -26.62 7.97
C ALA A 599 0.29 -25.35 7.15
N CYS A 600 -0.70 -24.60 7.60
CA CYS A 600 -1.31 -23.52 6.84
C CYS A 600 -1.84 -22.38 7.70
N ALA A 601 -2.30 -21.33 7.01
CA ALA A 601 -2.97 -20.17 7.60
C ALA A 601 -4.28 -20.58 8.29
N PRO A 602 -4.92 -19.68 9.06
CA PRO A 602 -6.30 -19.91 9.50
C PRO A 602 -7.29 -19.77 8.33
N LYS A 603 -8.41 -20.51 8.37
CA LYS A 603 -9.55 -20.28 7.44
C LYS A 603 -10.04 -18.83 7.51
N TYR A 604 -10.24 -18.30 8.71
CA TYR A 604 -10.66 -16.92 8.90
C TYR A 604 -9.43 -16.04 9.19
N CYS A 605 -8.98 -15.28 8.19
CA CYS A 605 -7.82 -14.39 8.29
C CYS A 605 -8.02 -13.13 7.41
N PRO A 606 -8.87 -12.17 7.85
CA PRO A 606 -9.24 -11.01 7.04
C PRO A 606 -8.10 -10.01 6.79
N LYS A 607 -7.01 -10.15 7.54
CA LYS A 607 -5.83 -9.28 7.55
C LYS A 607 -4.57 -10.16 7.67
N PRO A 608 -3.45 -9.82 7.00
CA PRO A 608 -3.38 -8.87 5.90
C PRO A 608 -4.25 -9.33 4.73
N HIS A 609 -4.69 -8.41 3.88
CA HIS A 609 -5.65 -8.72 2.81
C HIS A 609 -5.15 -9.74 1.78
N THR A 610 -3.84 -9.98 1.73
CA THR A 610 -3.20 -10.96 0.85
C THR A 610 -3.61 -12.40 1.15
N VAL A 611 -3.93 -12.73 2.42
CA VAL A 611 -4.28 -14.12 2.82
C VAL A 611 -5.56 -14.60 2.14
N TRP A 612 -6.48 -13.68 1.82
CA TRP A 612 -7.74 -13.97 1.13
C TRP A 612 -7.71 -13.59 -0.36
N GLY A 613 -6.53 -13.42 -0.96
CA GLY A 613 -6.44 -13.35 -2.41
C GLY A 613 -6.99 -14.64 -3.06
N PHE A 614 -7.43 -14.53 -4.31
CA PHE A 614 -7.88 -15.69 -5.08
C PHE A 614 -7.30 -15.69 -6.49
N LYS A 615 -7.28 -16.87 -7.10
CA LYS A 615 -7.21 -17.06 -8.55
C LYS A 615 -8.60 -17.44 -9.06
N THR A 616 -8.81 -17.32 -10.36
CA THR A 616 -10.12 -17.60 -10.96
C THR A 616 -10.01 -18.74 -11.96
N MET A 617 -10.88 -19.72 -11.81
CA MET A 617 -11.26 -20.66 -12.87
C MET A 617 -12.54 -20.13 -13.53
N PHE A 618 -12.58 -20.02 -14.86
CA PHE A 618 -13.74 -19.46 -15.55
C PHE A 618 -14.10 -20.21 -16.82
N LYS A 619 -15.40 -20.30 -17.09
CA LYS A 619 -15.96 -20.97 -18.27
C LYS A 619 -15.74 -20.10 -19.49
N ASN A 620 -15.30 -20.71 -20.58
CA ASN A 620 -14.94 -20.01 -21.82
C ASN A 620 -16.17 -19.68 -22.68
N ILE A 621 -17.04 -18.82 -22.16
CA ILE A 621 -18.27 -18.39 -22.84
C ILE A 621 -18.08 -17.12 -23.70
N GLY A 622 -16.82 -16.69 -23.91
CA GLY A 622 -16.49 -15.47 -24.63
C GLY A 622 -16.73 -14.16 -23.86
N ALA A 623 -17.04 -14.23 -22.55
CA ALA A 623 -17.40 -13.05 -21.76
C ALA A 623 -16.26 -12.07 -21.45
N TYR A 624 -14.99 -12.46 -21.62
CA TYR A 624 -13.85 -11.66 -21.18
C TYR A 624 -12.81 -11.50 -22.29
N GLU A 625 -12.37 -10.26 -22.55
CA GLU A 625 -11.32 -10.00 -23.54
C GLU A 625 -9.90 -10.31 -23.05
N LYS A 626 -9.69 -10.43 -21.74
CA LYS A 626 -8.34 -10.51 -21.15
C LYS A 626 -8.24 -11.52 -20.00
N ILE A 627 -7.19 -12.34 -20.03
CA ILE A 627 -6.75 -13.13 -18.87
C ILE A 627 -5.74 -12.31 -18.06
N SER A 628 -5.87 -12.30 -16.74
CA SER A 628 -4.94 -11.62 -15.83
C SER A 628 -4.62 -12.49 -14.62
N CYS A 629 -3.65 -12.07 -13.82
CA CYS A 629 -3.03 -12.90 -12.79
C CYS A 629 -3.99 -13.43 -11.72
N HIS A 630 -5.07 -12.72 -11.41
CA HIS A 630 -6.07 -13.12 -10.40
C HIS A 630 -7.45 -13.44 -10.98
N ARG A 631 -7.86 -12.73 -12.03
CA ARG A 631 -9.18 -12.87 -12.65
C ARG A 631 -9.16 -12.50 -14.13
N PRO A 632 -10.10 -13.01 -14.93
CA PRO A 632 -10.36 -12.43 -16.23
C PRO A 632 -10.88 -11.00 -16.08
N ASN A 633 -10.55 -10.14 -17.05
CA ASN A 633 -10.86 -8.71 -17.06
C ASN A 633 -11.55 -8.33 -18.38
N LYS A 634 -12.08 -7.10 -18.41
CA LYS A 634 -12.83 -6.56 -19.55
C LYS A 634 -14.02 -7.46 -19.93
N LEU A 635 -14.99 -7.49 -19.01
CA LEU A 635 -16.26 -8.17 -19.22
C LEU A 635 -17.04 -7.48 -20.35
N ASP A 636 -17.50 -8.26 -21.31
CA ASP A 636 -18.45 -7.79 -22.33
C ASP A 636 -19.81 -7.53 -21.68
N GLU A 637 -20.29 -6.29 -21.80
CA GLU A 637 -21.56 -5.85 -21.22
C GLU A 637 -22.75 -6.67 -21.75
N ALA A 638 -22.71 -7.12 -23.01
CA ALA A 638 -23.77 -7.95 -23.60
C ALA A 638 -23.84 -9.36 -23.00
N LEU A 639 -22.77 -9.83 -22.34
CA LEU A 639 -22.68 -11.13 -21.71
C LEU A 639 -22.74 -11.07 -20.18
N ARG A 640 -22.91 -9.86 -19.60
CA ARG A 640 -22.94 -9.64 -18.15
C ARG A 640 -23.97 -10.51 -17.43
N ASP A 641 -25.18 -10.60 -17.96
CA ASP A 641 -26.27 -11.39 -17.35
C ASP A 641 -26.05 -12.91 -17.44
N ARG A 642 -25.08 -13.36 -18.23
CA ARG A 642 -24.67 -14.76 -18.33
C ARG A 642 -23.53 -15.12 -17.38
N VAL A 643 -22.97 -14.15 -16.66
CA VAL A 643 -21.85 -14.35 -15.75
C VAL A 643 -22.34 -14.59 -14.32
N LYS A 644 -21.89 -15.70 -13.74
CA LYS A 644 -22.16 -16.09 -12.35
C LYS A 644 -20.87 -16.44 -11.65
N TRP A 645 -20.53 -15.69 -10.62
CA TRP A 645 -19.38 -15.98 -9.76
C TRP A 645 -19.81 -16.71 -8.49
N VAL A 646 -19.07 -17.76 -8.16
CA VAL A 646 -19.19 -18.45 -6.88
C VAL A 646 -17.85 -18.45 -6.13
N ASN A 647 -17.89 -18.48 -4.80
CA ASN A 647 -16.72 -18.70 -3.97
C ASN A 647 -16.39 -20.19 -3.85
N GLY A 648 -15.33 -20.53 -3.09
CA GLY A 648 -14.94 -21.92 -2.83
C GLY A 648 -15.96 -22.77 -2.07
N SER A 649 -17.07 -22.20 -1.58
CA SER A 649 -18.20 -22.92 -0.97
C SER A 649 -19.44 -22.96 -1.87
N GLY A 650 -19.31 -22.56 -3.14
CA GLY A 650 -20.43 -22.52 -4.10
C GLY A 650 -21.41 -21.36 -3.88
N GLN A 651 -21.11 -20.42 -2.98
CA GLN A 651 -21.98 -19.29 -2.68
C GLN A 651 -21.77 -18.16 -3.69
N ASP A 652 -22.86 -17.52 -4.11
CA ASP A 652 -22.84 -16.42 -5.08
C ASP A 652 -22.04 -15.21 -4.55
N MET A 653 -21.09 -14.75 -5.37
CA MET A 653 -20.33 -13.52 -5.14
C MET A 653 -20.25 -12.62 -6.38
N THR A 654 -21.16 -12.80 -7.35
CA THR A 654 -21.20 -12.09 -8.63
C THR A 654 -21.13 -10.58 -8.46
N ARG A 655 -21.93 -10.04 -7.53
CA ARG A 655 -21.95 -8.60 -7.24
C ARG A 655 -20.60 -8.06 -6.73
N GLU A 656 -19.82 -8.87 -6.02
CA GLU A 656 -18.53 -8.44 -5.47
C GLU A 656 -17.39 -8.58 -6.50
N ALA A 657 -17.43 -9.58 -7.38
CA ALA A 657 -16.28 -10.00 -8.18
C ALA A 657 -16.35 -9.75 -9.69
N ALA A 658 -17.55 -9.60 -10.27
CA ALA A 658 -17.71 -9.50 -11.72
C ALA A 658 -16.94 -8.30 -12.32
N GLU A 659 -16.97 -7.15 -11.66
CA GLU A 659 -16.36 -5.92 -12.17
C GLU A 659 -14.94 -5.65 -11.65
N LYS A 660 -14.66 -5.96 -10.38
CA LYS A 660 -13.40 -5.61 -9.70
C LYS A 660 -13.10 -6.53 -8.52
N GLY A 661 -11.89 -6.39 -7.97
CA GLY A 661 -11.43 -7.14 -6.80
C GLY A 661 -10.58 -8.35 -7.17
N TRP A 662 -9.76 -8.80 -6.22
CA TRP A 662 -8.89 -9.98 -6.35
C TRP A 662 -8.84 -10.80 -5.06
N ARG A 663 -9.71 -10.46 -4.10
CA ARG A 663 -9.71 -11.01 -2.74
C ARG A 663 -11.13 -11.20 -2.24
N SER A 664 -11.30 -12.21 -1.40
CA SER A 664 -12.55 -12.45 -0.69
C SER A 664 -12.76 -11.42 0.45
N SER A 665 -14.01 -11.18 0.78
CA SER A 665 -14.45 -10.35 1.90
C SER A 665 -14.95 -11.24 3.04
N LYS A 666 -15.29 -10.64 4.19
CA LYS A 666 -15.97 -11.38 5.29
C LYS A 666 -17.32 -11.98 4.86
N LYS A 667 -17.92 -11.47 3.77
CA LYS A 667 -19.20 -11.96 3.23
C LYS A 667 -19.01 -13.05 2.18
N SER A 668 -17.89 -13.02 1.45
CA SER A 668 -17.66 -13.91 0.31
C SER A 668 -16.62 -15.01 0.58
N ILE A 669 -15.95 -15.01 1.74
CA ILE A 669 -14.98 -16.04 2.10
C ILE A 669 -15.65 -17.42 2.18
N GLY A 670 -15.02 -18.44 1.60
CA GLY A 670 -15.55 -19.80 1.61
C GLY A 670 -14.59 -20.80 0.98
N TYR A 671 -14.55 -22.01 1.54
CA TYR A 671 -13.63 -23.07 1.14
C TYR A 671 -14.31 -24.44 0.97
N ASP A 672 -15.56 -24.65 1.41
CA ASP A 672 -16.14 -25.99 1.66
C ASP A 672 -16.11 -26.97 0.46
N LEU A 673 -16.26 -26.49 -0.77
CA LEU A 673 -16.24 -27.33 -1.98
C LEU A 673 -14.87 -27.32 -2.68
N LEU A 674 -14.18 -26.18 -2.66
CA LEU A 674 -12.91 -25.94 -3.34
C LEU A 674 -12.06 -24.94 -2.55
N GLN A 675 -10.80 -25.27 -2.34
CA GLN A 675 -9.77 -24.39 -1.79
C GLN A 675 -8.55 -24.37 -2.73
N LEU A 676 -7.90 -23.20 -2.90
CA LEU A 676 -6.63 -23.14 -3.62
C LEU A 676 -5.47 -23.18 -2.61
N ASN A 677 -4.84 -24.34 -2.46
CA ASN A 677 -3.66 -24.47 -1.59
C ASN A 677 -2.48 -23.76 -2.25
N HIS A 678 -1.85 -22.81 -1.55
CA HIS A 678 -0.71 -22.05 -2.07
C HIS A 678 0.55 -22.30 -1.23
N TYR A 679 1.48 -23.07 -1.80
CA TYR A 679 2.75 -23.48 -1.22
C TYR A 679 3.87 -22.50 -1.59
N ALA A 680 3.66 -21.22 -1.27
CA ALA A 680 4.47 -20.12 -1.79
C ALA A 680 5.97 -20.20 -1.43
N LEU A 681 6.31 -20.85 -0.32
CA LEU A 681 7.69 -20.99 0.15
C LEU A 681 8.25 -22.39 -0.09
N ARG A 682 7.44 -23.44 0.07
CA ARG A 682 7.90 -24.83 0.15
C ARG A 682 8.98 -24.92 1.25
N SER A 683 10.17 -25.47 0.99
CA SER A 683 11.25 -25.51 1.98
C SER A 683 11.98 -24.16 2.13
N ALA A 684 12.74 -23.99 3.22
CA ALA A 684 13.56 -22.79 3.42
C ALA A 684 14.62 -22.59 2.32
N GLU A 685 15.22 -23.67 1.81
CA GLU A 685 16.13 -23.61 0.65
C GLU A 685 15.39 -23.19 -0.64
N SER A 686 14.17 -23.70 -0.87
CA SER A 686 13.36 -23.29 -2.02
C SER A 686 13.02 -21.80 -1.98
N PHE A 687 12.79 -21.24 -0.79
CA PHE A 687 12.61 -19.81 -0.60
C PHE A 687 13.84 -18.98 -1.03
N LEU A 688 15.07 -19.44 -0.75
CA LEU A 688 16.27 -18.74 -1.20
C LEU A 688 16.37 -18.71 -2.73
N ILE A 689 16.09 -19.83 -3.39
CA ILE A 689 16.06 -19.93 -4.86
C ILE A 689 14.97 -19.01 -5.43
N LYS A 690 13.80 -18.97 -4.79
CA LYS A 690 12.72 -18.05 -5.15
C LYS A 690 13.15 -16.58 -5.04
N ARG A 691 13.88 -16.22 -3.96
CA ARG A 691 14.45 -14.89 -3.76
C ARG A 691 15.45 -14.54 -4.87
N GLN A 692 16.37 -15.44 -5.22
CA GLN A 692 17.35 -15.21 -6.29
C GLN A 692 16.68 -15.01 -7.66
N ARG A 693 15.65 -15.81 -7.96
CA ARG A 693 14.92 -15.74 -9.24
C ARG A 693 14.06 -14.47 -9.40
N GLY A 694 13.47 -13.96 -8.32
CA GLY A 694 12.49 -12.85 -8.36
C GLY A 694 11.05 -13.29 -8.73
N ARG A 695 10.14 -12.31 -8.93
CA ARG A 695 8.71 -12.56 -9.28
C ARG A 695 8.42 -12.23 -10.75
N ALA A 696 7.60 -13.05 -11.41
CA ALA A 696 7.20 -12.83 -12.81
C ALA A 696 6.25 -11.63 -13.05
N LEU A 697 5.51 -11.20 -12.02
CA LEU A 697 4.58 -10.06 -12.11
C LEU A 697 5.20 -8.72 -11.66
N HIS A 698 6.15 -8.76 -10.72
CA HIS A 698 6.80 -7.58 -10.13
C HIS A 698 8.32 -7.77 -10.16
N VAL A 699 8.91 -7.54 -11.33
CA VAL A 699 10.35 -7.76 -11.58
C VAL A 699 11.25 -6.80 -10.77
N ASP A 700 10.74 -5.63 -10.36
CA ASP A 700 11.51 -4.61 -9.64
C ASP A 700 11.43 -4.71 -8.10
N ARG A 701 10.84 -5.78 -7.55
CA ARG A 701 10.68 -5.96 -6.09
C ARG A 701 11.54 -7.11 -5.57
N SER A 702 12.44 -6.79 -4.65
CA SER A 702 13.21 -7.78 -3.89
C SER A 702 12.32 -8.58 -2.91
N ILE A 703 12.47 -9.91 -2.91
CA ILE A 703 11.81 -10.81 -1.94
C ILE A 703 12.67 -10.85 -0.66
N GLY A 704 12.29 -10.10 0.37
CA GLY A 704 13.00 -10.11 1.66
C GLY A 704 12.26 -10.88 2.76
N ILE A 705 12.71 -10.70 4.02
CA ILE A 705 12.07 -11.28 5.22
C ILE A 705 10.58 -10.92 5.34
N ASN A 706 10.17 -9.74 4.84
CA ASN A 706 8.77 -9.31 4.81
C ASN A 706 7.89 -10.21 3.91
N TYR A 707 8.46 -10.88 2.91
CA TYR A 707 7.74 -11.87 2.14
C TYR A 707 7.57 -13.16 2.93
N TRP A 708 8.63 -13.64 3.60
CA TRP A 708 8.58 -14.80 4.50
C TRP A 708 7.50 -14.63 5.57
N ILE A 709 7.50 -13.50 6.29
CA ILE A 709 6.50 -13.21 7.34
C ILE A 709 5.07 -13.31 6.81
N ARG A 710 4.82 -12.83 5.57
CA ARG A 710 3.49 -12.83 4.94
C ARG A 710 3.05 -14.19 4.39
N MET A 711 4.00 -15.06 4.03
CA MET A 711 3.71 -16.30 3.30
C MET A 711 3.92 -17.58 4.11
N ASP A 712 4.76 -17.54 5.16
CA ASP A 712 5.05 -18.72 5.99
C ASP A 712 3.95 -18.95 7.03
N TRP A 713 2.90 -19.71 6.71
CA TRP A 713 1.84 -19.99 7.68
C TRP A 713 1.90 -21.44 8.15
N SER A 714 2.30 -21.65 9.41
CA SER A 714 2.46 -23.00 9.99
C SER A 714 1.62 -23.18 11.26
N ASP A 715 0.48 -22.51 11.34
CA ASP A 715 -0.30 -22.35 12.58
C ASP A 715 -1.44 -23.38 12.73
N PHE A 716 -2.11 -23.70 11.62
CA PHE A 716 -3.16 -24.72 11.55
C PHE A 716 -2.75 -25.86 10.63
N ARG A 717 -3.47 -26.98 10.67
CA ARG A 717 -3.19 -28.14 9.84
C ARG A 717 -4.32 -28.41 8.86
N ASP A 718 -3.98 -28.71 7.61
CA ASP A 718 -4.92 -29.17 6.58
C ASP A 718 -4.31 -30.34 5.78
N ILE A 719 -4.82 -31.54 6.04
CA ILE A 719 -4.42 -32.78 5.35
C ILE A 719 -5.45 -33.25 4.32
N THR A 720 -6.47 -32.46 4.01
CA THR A 720 -7.57 -32.87 3.13
C THR A 720 -7.11 -33.17 1.71
N ILE A 721 -6.10 -32.45 1.22
CA ILE A 721 -5.51 -32.69 -0.10
C ILE A 721 -4.85 -34.07 -0.20
N LYS A 722 -4.40 -34.66 0.93
CA LYS A 722 -3.69 -35.95 0.96
C LYS A 722 -4.57 -37.12 0.55
N ARG A 723 -5.89 -36.97 0.52
CA ARG A 723 -6.81 -37.95 -0.07
C ARG A 723 -6.49 -38.26 -1.54
N ASN A 724 -5.78 -37.34 -2.21
CA ASN A 724 -5.30 -37.49 -3.58
C ASN A 724 -4.02 -38.32 -3.73
N ILE A 725 -3.23 -38.52 -2.66
CA ILE A 725 -1.88 -39.11 -2.75
C ILE A 725 -1.84 -40.39 -3.59
N PRO A 726 -2.74 -41.38 -3.39
CA PRO A 726 -2.69 -42.61 -4.19
C PRO A 726 -2.86 -42.37 -5.70
N ARG A 727 -3.80 -41.52 -6.11
CA ARG A 727 -4.05 -41.25 -7.54
C ARG A 727 -2.98 -40.35 -8.16
N VAL A 728 -2.42 -39.43 -7.40
CA VAL A 728 -1.32 -38.57 -7.83
C VAL A 728 -0.06 -39.39 -8.03
N ARG A 729 0.27 -40.29 -7.08
CA ARG A 729 1.41 -41.21 -7.21
C ARG A 729 1.27 -42.10 -8.44
N ALA A 730 0.08 -42.67 -8.69
CA ALA A 730 -0.15 -43.48 -9.88
C ALA A 730 0.13 -42.72 -11.19
N GLU A 731 -0.30 -41.46 -11.30
CA GLU A 731 -0.05 -40.64 -12.49
C GLU A 731 1.41 -40.14 -12.57
N TYR A 732 2.00 -39.75 -11.44
CA TYR A 732 3.41 -39.37 -11.34
C TYR A 732 4.32 -40.51 -11.79
N ASP A 733 4.13 -41.71 -11.24
CA ASP A 733 4.90 -42.91 -11.58
C ASP A 733 4.70 -43.29 -13.06
N ARG A 734 3.51 -43.06 -13.62
CA ARG A 734 3.26 -43.27 -15.06
C ARG A 734 4.10 -42.33 -15.92
N LEU A 735 4.16 -41.04 -15.57
CA LEU A 735 4.97 -40.04 -16.29
C LEU A 735 6.47 -40.35 -16.16
N MET A 736 6.94 -40.67 -14.95
CA MET A 736 8.35 -40.93 -14.63
C MET A 736 8.92 -42.24 -15.20
N ARG A 737 8.08 -43.06 -15.85
CA ARG A 737 8.54 -44.20 -16.67
C ARG A 737 9.29 -43.74 -17.91
N ASP A 738 9.00 -42.54 -18.44
CA ASP A 738 9.77 -41.97 -19.53
C ASP A 738 11.16 -41.57 -19.03
N GLU A 739 12.19 -42.22 -19.57
CA GLU A 739 13.57 -42.05 -19.08
C GLU A 739 14.11 -40.64 -19.33
N THR A 740 13.74 -40.04 -20.47
CA THR A 740 14.15 -38.66 -20.82
C THR A 740 13.51 -37.65 -19.88
N LEU A 741 12.21 -37.79 -19.58
CA LEU A 741 11.53 -36.94 -18.61
C LEU A 741 12.17 -37.06 -17.23
N ARG A 742 12.40 -38.30 -16.76
CA ARG A 742 13.05 -38.56 -15.48
C ARG A 742 14.45 -37.94 -15.41
N GLN A 743 15.24 -38.05 -16.48
CA GLN A 743 16.57 -37.45 -16.54
C GLN A 743 16.52 -35.92 -16.42
N TRP A 744 15.56 -35.25 -17.05
CA TRP A 744 15.40 -33.80 -16.91
C TRP A 744 14.92 -33.38 -15.53
N HIS A 745 14.02 -34.16 -14.92
CA HIS A 745 13.61 -33.98 -13.53
C HIS A 745 14.82 -34.07 -12.58
N ASP A 746 15.62 -35.14 -12.70
CA ASP A 746 16.81 -35.36 -11.88
C ASP A 746 17.87 -34.26 -12.09
N THR A 747 18.02 -33.78 -13.33
CA THR A 747 18.93 -32.68 -13.68
C THR A 747 18.50 -31.38 -13.01
N GLY A 748 17.21 -31.04 -13.09
CA GLY A 748 16.68 -29.86 -12.42
C GLY A 748 16.76 -29.95 -10.91
N LEU A 749 16.46 -31.11 -10.33
CA LEU A 749 16.64 -31.35 -8.90
C LEU A 749 18.10 -31.15 -8.46
N ALA A 750 19.05 -31.70 -9.22
CA ALA A 750 20.48 -31.53 -8.95
C ALA A 750 20.91 -30.06 -9.06
N TRP A 751 20.40 -29.32 -10.06
CA TRP A 751 20.63 -27.90 -10.21
C TRP A 751 20.11 -27.12 -8.98
N HIS A 752 18.90 -27.39 -8.53
CA HIS A 752 18.31 -26.71 -7.36
C HIS A 752 19.10 -27.00 -6.08
N LYS A 753 19.54 -28.25 -5.87
CA LYS A 753 20.41 -28.60 -4.73
C LYS A 753 21.75 -27.88 -4.79
N ALA A 754 22.38 -27.83 -5.97
CA ALA A 754 23.63 -27.10 -6.16
C ALA A 754 23.44 -25.58 -5.93
N LYS A 755 22.32 -25.02 -6.41
CA LYS A 755 21.98 -23.61 -6.20
C LYS A 755 21.73 -23.30 -4.72
N ALA A 756 21.05 -24.18 -3.99
CA ALA A 756 20.87 -24.02 -2.54
C ALA A 756 22.23 -23.96 -1.82
N LEU A 757 23.16 -24.86 -2.15
CA LEU A 757 24.53 -24.85 -1.61
C LEU A 757 25.29 -23.56 -1.95
N GLU A 758 25.19 -23.07 -3.18
CA GLU A 758 25.77 -21.79 -3.61
C GLU A 758 25.20 -20.61 -2.81
N LEU A 759 23.87 -20.55 -2.64
CA LEU A 759 23.21 -19.48 -1.90
C LEU A 759 23.55 -19.54 -0.41
N HIS A 760 23.74 -20.73 0.16
CA HIS A 760 24.23 -20.87 1.54
C HIS A 760 25.65 -20.34 1.74
N ALA A 761 26.51 -20.42 0.71
CA ALA A 761 27.85 -19.86 0.75
C ALA A 761 27.87 -18.32 0.62
N ASN A 762 26.77 -17.71 0.16
CA ASN A 762 26.64 -16.26 0.07
C ASN A 762 26.20 -15.67 1.43
N PRO A 763 26.97 -14.72 2.03
CA PRO A 763 26.63 -14.14 3.32
C PRO A 763 25.25 -13.48 3.42
N GLU A 764 24.78 -12.79 2.38
CA GLU A 764 23.47 -12.13 2.37
C GLU A 764 22.33 -13.15 2.43
N PHE A 765 22.43 -14.21 1.63
CA PHE A 765 21.43 -15.28 1.60
C PHE A 765 21.48 -16.13 2.86
N LYS A 766 22.66 -16.36 3.42
CA LYS A 766 22.82 -17.06 4.70
C LYS A 766 22.18 -16.29 5.86
N ASP A 767 22.37 -14.97 5.91
CA ASP A 767 21.73 -14.11 6.91
C ASP A 767 20.20 -14.11 6.73
N LEU A 768 19.70 -13.97 5.50
CA LEU A 768 18.26 -14.06 5.21
C LEU A 768 17.68 -15.42 5.64
N TYR A 769 18.38 -16.51 5.37
CA TYR A 769 17.99 -17.85 5.79
C TYR A 769 17.91 -17.97 7.32
N ASP A 770 18.94 -17.50 8.02
CA ASP A 770 18.98 -17.55 9.49
C ASP A 770 17.90 -16.66 10.12
N GLN A 771 17.60 -15.50 9.51
CA GLN A 771 16.49 -14.65 9.91
C GLN A 771 15.15 -15.34 9.70
N ALA A 772 14.93 -15.94 8.52
CA ALA A 772 13.70 -16.66 8.18
C ALA A 772 13.39 -17.77 9.19
N LEU A 773 14.37 -18.61 9.52
CA LEU A 773 14.19 -19.70 10.50
C LEU A 773 13.98 -19.22 11.94
N LYS A 774 14.39 -18.00 12.28
CA LYS A 774 14.11 -17.39 13.59
C LYS A 774 12.67 -16.87 13.68
N VAL A 775 11.97 -16.67 12.56
CA VAL A 775 10.58 -16.22 12.56
C VAL A 775 9.66 -17.36 13.02
N LYS A 776 9.37 -17.40 14.32
CA LYS A 776 8.40 -18.30 14.94
C LYS A 776 7.30 -17.45 15.58
N LEU A 777 6.19 -17.31 14.87
CA LEU A 777 5.05 -16.48 15.26
C LEU A 777 3.80 -17.33 15.24
N THR A 778 2.91 -17.11 16.21
CA THR A 778 1.51 -17.59 16.16
C THR A 778 0.73 -16.84 15.07
N GLU A 779 -0.47 -17.32 14.75
CA GLU A 779 -1.29 -16.74 13.69
C GLU A 779 -1.63 -15.27 13.98
N THR A 780 -1.96 -14.94 15.23
CA THR A 780 -2.28 -13.57 15.65
C THR A 780 -1.05 -12.67 15.62
N GLU A 781 0.11 -13.15 16.07
CA GLU A 781 1.38 -12.40 16.03
C GLU A 781 1.83 -12.14 14.59
N ARG A 782 1.68 -13.13 13.71
CA ARG A 782 2.01 -13.03 12.30
C ARG A 782 1.14 -12.01 11.57
N VAL A 783 -0.17 -12.01 11.81
CA VAL A 783 -1.05 -10.97 11.27
C VAL A 783 -0.62 -9.59 11.77
N ALA A 784 -0.33 -9.46 13.06
CA ALA A 784 0.06 -8.19 13.65
C ALA A 784 1.37 -7.64 13.07
N TYR A 785 2.36 -8.51 12.85
CA TYR A 785 3.61 -8.15 12.20
C TYR A 785 3.38 -7.80 10.73
N ALA A 786 2.66 -8.63 9.97
CA ALA A 786 2.36 -8.33 8.57
C ALA A 786 1.64 -6.99 8.38
N LEU A 787 0.75 -6.61 9.31
CA LEU A 787 0.07 -5.31 9.29
C LEU A 787 1.01 -4.13 9.57
N ALA A 788 2.01 -4.30 10.44
CA ALA A 788 3.01 -3.27 10.68
C ALA A 788 3.82 -2.99 9.41
N LEU A 789 4.17 -4.05 8.67
CA LEU A 789 4.91 -3.95 7.40
C LEU A 789 4.09 -3.29 6.29
N ASP A 790 2.77 -3.51 6.23
CA ASP A 790 1.88 -2.89 5.23
C ASP A 790 1.66 -1.38 5.48
N MET A 791 1.94 -0.86 6.69
CA MET A 791 1.87 0.57 7.01
C MET A 791 3.17 1.33 6.69
N GLU A 792 4.27 0.61 6.46
CA GLU A 792 5.58 1.16 6.08
C GLU A 792 5.74 1.31 4.57
N SER A 793 4.88 0.67 3.77
CA SER A 793 4.81 0.77 2.30
C SER A 793 3.83 1.84 1.83
#